data_AF-A0AAD4Q111-F1
#
_entry.id   AF-A0AAD4Q111-F1
#
_cell.length_a   1.000
_cell.length_b   1.000
_cell.length_c   1.000
_cell.angle_alpha   90.00
_cell.angle_beta   90.00
_cell.angle_gamma   90.00
#
_symmetry.space_group_name_H-M   'P 1'
#
loop_
_entity.id
_entity.type
_entity.pdbx_description
1 polymer ?
#
loop_
_entity_poly.entity_id
_entity_poly.type
_entity_poly.pdbx_seq_one_letter_code
_entity_poly.pdbx_strand_id
1 'polypeptide(L)'
;MANGHGDSGNSRINRSTATSLTFKHYTYPAIPAPQQDQIPASKRRRIADPSDRFVYQNGINGLEKSNSCIQLQHQNQIPSGSALGSAFSFSSQSAATDRTYRDDFESEASNYNTPNTSTSVFSSISQKKSTSPSALLIAGLESTTTATPKQSAINQELEAETEPPNYEQFKPRSSIPSGLPGPVYAQQCITAAISSRLDPFALHIGEQKALENHLCHLHVTAYLNIRNGILRLWTRNPMISVTREEALGCAKDFKWMGLADFAYEWLVRKGYINFGCVEVPQAIVPPKKGRRKYDGPVIVIIGAGVAGLACARQLDGLYQQYRDKIGSLKVIVLEGRRRIGGRIYSHPLKSHKNTLLPNGLRPTAEMGAHIIVGFDKGNPLDPIIRSQLALRCHLLRDISTIYDIDGSAVDEIQDAMDERLYNDVLDRSGNYRHKAAIKPTAEGDRDTILHGRDITVSDGVTVQQYEEARAAGTHNLLLPAARFRRGIGHNASRILPPPSSQISDLAPDEELPAAMECQSMGWRLLDGISPRDDLNLDAIAKTSSKQTLGAVMDEGVKQYQRMLPLTPKDMRLLNWHYANLEYANATNLNRLSLSGWDQDMGNEFEGEHSQIIGGYQQVPRGLWSLPTKLDVRTNETVTKITYDSTGTAKNHKTIVHTENGPITADHVVYTGSLGTLKHHDVEFSPPLPDWKTGAIDRLGFGVLNKVVLVFDQVFWDSNRDMFGLLRDTDVPGSMSQPDYARNRGRFYLFWNCVKTAGIPLLIALMAGDAAHQAESLSDTEIVAEVTAELRNIFKSTPVPDPLETIVTRWKSDRFTRGTYSFVAADALPGDYDLVAKDVGNLHFAGEATCGTHPATVHGAFLSGLRVAADIIEKVLGPIVVQKPLVPVKEGEIIQPVYGNGLGSGTKSTINNHTYKKSTTPTSKPKAKPTPKPATIASTTTASTAPPPEPIPREQQLHANALETYLTKTLGPIPVKPPKIALNPFLTFQKDYWIRAKQACETQKRESTKDPQAKAARDEIRAVLGQMWREADEETKRPYHDQMTINRQTNTEVLEAWKGQMDVYTARREEERRKWEEQNPFEKWVEENVS
;
A
#
# COMPACT_ATOMS: atom_id res chain seq x y z
N MET A 1 54.77 -12.14 -0.18
CA MET A 1 56.10 -12.23 0.45
C MET A 1 56.36 -10.89 1.13
N ALA A 2 56.86 -10.77 2.36
CA ALA A 2 57.46 -11.78 3.25
C ALA A 2 56.92 -11.69 4.70
N ASN A 3 57.21 -12.71 5.52
CA ASN A 3 56.84 -12.83 6.94
C ASN A 3 58.01 -12.42 7.87
N GLY A 4 57.72 -12.25 9.17
CA GLY A 4 58.71 -12.35 10.27
C GLY A 4 58.45 -11.35 11.40
N HIS A 5 57.87 -11.77 12.54
CA HIS A 5 58.58 -12.22 13.76
C HIS A 5 59.04 -11.05 14.67
N GLY A 6 58.89 -11.12 16.01
CA GLY A 6 58.31 -12.19 16.82
C GLY A 6 58.24 -11.85 18.33
N ASP A 7 57.68 -12.77 19.11
CA ASP A 7 57.48 -12.68 20.57
C ASP A 7 58.75 -12.50 21.41
N SER A 8 58.59 -11.96 22.62
CA SER A 8 58.95 -12.70 23.85
C SER A 8 58.46 -11.99 25.10
N GLY A 9 57.89 -12.76 26.04
CA GLY A 9 57.64 -12.31 27.41
C GLY A 9 58.16 -13.34 28.40
N ASN A 10 58.35 -12.95 29.67
CA ASN A 10 58.17 -13.90 30.76
C ASN A 10 57.89 -13.24 32.14
N SER A 11 57.30 -14.06 33.01
CA SER A 11 56.69 -13.72 34.29
C SER A 11 57.67 -13.54 35.48
N ARG A 12 57.18 -12.97 36.61
CA ARG A 12 57.05 -13.73 37.89
C ARG A 12 56.44 -12.97 39.11
N ILE A 13 55.52 -13.68 39.78
CA ILE A 13 55.32 -13.85 41.25
C ILE A 13 54.55 -12.80 42.09
N ASN A 14 53.62 -13.35 42.88
CA ASN A 14 52.79 -12.73 43.93
C ASN A 14 53.27 -13.10 45.34
N ARG A 15 53.10 -12.18 46.31
CA ARG A 15 52.89 -12.31 47.79
C ARG A 15 53.01 -10.90 48.41
N SER A 16 52.36 -10.47 49.50
CA SER A 16 51.38 -11.09 50.43
C SER A 16 50.57 -9.98 51.18
N THR A 17 49.74 -10.35 52.16
CA THR A 17 48.49 -9.66 52.58
C THR A 17 48.48 -9.00 53.99
N ALA A 18 47.34 -8.33 54.30
CA ALA A 18 46.78 -7.92 55.62
C ALA A 18 47.24 -6.55 56.20
N THR A 19 46.41 -5.70 56.84
CA THR A 19 44.95 -5.68 57.21
C THR A 19 44.55 -4.20 57.46
N SER A 20 43.46 -3.64 56.90
CA SER A 20 42.02 -3.65 57.31
C SER A 20 41.59 -2.64 58.41
N LEU A 21 40.40 -2.03 58.21
CA LEU A 21 39.68 -0.94 58.94
C LEU A 21 39.80 0.47 58.30
N THR A 22 38.75 1.28 58.08
CA THR A 22 37.28 1.07 57.86
C THR A 22 36.67 2.42 57.43
N PHE A 23 35.80 2.48 56.41
CA PHE A 23 34.82 3.57 56.26
C PHE A 23 33.49 3.04 55.66
N LYS A 24 32.39 3.76 55.93
CA LYS A 24 31.05 3.18 56.11
C LYS A 24 30.25 2.95 54.82
N HIS A 25 29.51 1.85 54.79
CA HIS A 25 28.40 1.62 53.85
C HIS A 25 27.19 2.52 54.15
N TYR A 26 26.45 2.90 53.11
CA TYR A 26 25.04 3.26 53.19
C TYR A 26 24.20 2.16 52.52
N THR A 27 23.33 1.52 53.29
CA THR A 27 22.27 0.62 52.83
C THR A 27 20.93 1.35 52.83
N TYR A 28 20.14 1.20 51.76
CA TYR A 28 18.72 1.58 51.78
C TYR A 28 17.90 0.54 52.56
N PRO A 29 16.86 0.96 53.32
CA PRO A 29 16.11 0.05 54.19
C PRO A 29 15.10 -0.81 53.41
N ALA A 30 14.98 -2.08 53.80
CA ALA A 30 13.82 -2.91 53.50
C ALA A 30 12.67 -2.56 54.47
N ILE A 31 11.44 -2.52 53.96
CA ILE A 31 10.20 -2.37 54.75
C ILE A 31 9.29 -3.57 54.43
N PRO A 32 8.62 -4.19 55.42
CA PRO A 32 8.36 -5.63 55.39
C PRO A 32 7.03 -6.03 54.74
N ALA A 33 6.94 -7.29 54.35
CA ALA A 33 5.69 -7.94 53.98
C ALA A 33 4.91 -8.39 55.24
N PRO A 34 3.58 -8.16 55.29
CA PRO A 34 2.68 -8.88 56.19
C PRO A 34 1.76 -9.84 55.43
N GLN A 35 1.90 -11.13 55.78
CA GLN A 35 0.87 -12.17 55.93
C GLN A 35 -0.20 -12.38 54.83
N GLN A 36 -0.19 -13.61 54.29
CA GLN A 36 -1.39 -14.27 53.79
C GLN A 36 -2.28 -14.66 54.98
N ASP A 37 -3.59 -14.49 54.84
CA ASP A 37 -4.60 -15.30 55.53
C ASP A 37 -5.72 -15.70 54.53
N GLN A 38 -6.47 -16.74 54.85
CA GLN A 38 -7.13 -17.62 53.87
C GLN A 38 -8.66 -17.42 53.69
N ILE A 39 -9.19 -17.97 52.56
CA ILE A 39 -10.55 -18.56 52.40
C ILE A 39 -11.77 -17.60 52.31
N PRO A 40 -12.85 -17.88 51.51
CA PRO A 40 -12.99 -18.64 50.26
C PRO A 40 -13.85 -17.92 49.17
N ALA A 41 -14.26 -18.63 48.11
CA ALA A 41 -15.09 -18.11 47.01
C ALA A 41 -16.62 -18.20 47.22
N SER A 42 -17.40 -17.22 46.73
CA SER A 42 -18.81 -17.42 46.39
C SER A 42 -19.44 -16.39 45.42
N LYS A 43 -19.99 -16.93 44.31
CA LYS A 43 -21.27 -16.62 43.62
C LYS A 43 -21.84 -15.17 43.51
N ARG A 44 -22.27 -14.86 42.27
CA ARG A 44 -23.25 -13.82 41.87
C ARG A 44 -24.44 -13.65 42.85
N ARG A 45 -24.86 -12.40 43.08
CA ARG A 45 -26.25 -11.92 42.86
C ARG A 45 -26.34 -10.39 42.79
N ARG A 46 -27.32 -9.88 42.03
CA ARG A 46 -27.81 -8.48 42.06
C ARG A 46 -28.67 -8.28 43.32
N ILE A 47 -28.80 -7.04 43.81
CA ILE A 47 -30.07 -6.37 44.14
C ILE A 47 -29.83 -4.88 44.55
N ALA A 48 -30.70 -4.02 44.00
CA ALA A 48 -31.19 -2.68 44.39
C ALA A 48 -30.40 -1.65 45.25
N ASP A 49 -30.51 -0.40 44.79
CA ASP A 49 -30.64 0.87 45.55
C ASP A 49 -31.75 0.80 46.65
N PRO A 50 -31.89 1.74 47.63
CA PRO A 50 -31.83 3.20 47.41
C PRO A 50 -31.37 4.15 48.56
N SER A 51 -31.21 5.41 48.18
CA SER A 51 -31.64 6.66 48.88
C SER A 51 -31.17 7.08 50.29
N ASP A 52 -30.83 8.37 50.35
CA ASP A 52 -31.18 9.39 51.35
C ASP A 52 -30.24 9.84 52.51
N ARG A 53 -29.83 11.11 52.34
CA ARG A 53 -29.57 12.21 53.27
C ARG A 53 -29.98 12.08 54.75
N PHE A 54 -29.05 12.45 55.65
CA PHE A 54 -29.26 13.22 56.91
C PHE A 54 -27.90 13.90 57.28
N VAL A 55 -27.73 15.03 58.00
CA VAL A 55 -28.54 16.25 58.26
C VAL A 55 -27.71 17.24 59.15
N TYR A 56 -27.75 18.56 58.85
CA TYR A 56 -27.60 19.73 59.79
C TYR A 56 -26.20 19.94 60.50
N GLN A 57 -25.80 21.09 61.09
CA GLN A 57 -26.45 22.39 61.39
C GLN A 57 -25.44 23.57 61.65
N ASN A 58 -25.97 24.80 61.79
CA ASN A 58 -25.43 26.02 62.46
C ASN A 58 -24.30 26.85 61.77
N GLY A 59 -24.30 28.21 61.76
CA GLY A 59 -25.35 29.19 62.11
C GLY A 59 -24.87 30.64 62.46
N ILE A 60 -25.57 31.66 61.94
CA ILE A 60 -25.90 32.98 62.56
C ILE A 60 -24.92 34.21 62.53
N ASN A 61 -25.35 35.24 61.75
CA ASN A 61 -25.40 36.73 61.90
C ASN A 61 -24.28 37.64 62.53
N GLY A 62 -24.08 38.86 61.95
CA GLY A 62 -23.94 40.11 62.74
C GLY A 62 -23.19 41.37 62.21
N LEU A 63 -23.93 42.38 61.69
CA LEU A 63 -23.80 43.88 61.79
C LEU A 63 -22.57 44.78 61.37
N GLU A 64 -22.89 45.77 60.51
CA GLU A 64 -22.68 47.27 60.54
C GLU A 64 -21.34 48.09 60.56
N LYS A 65 -21.20 48.93 59.50
CA LYS A 65 -21.01 50.43 59.44
C LYS A 65 -19.63 51.19 59.35
N SER A 66 -19.65 52.16 58.41
CA SER A 66 -18.87 53.44 58.28
C SER A 66 -17.40 53.36 57.78
N ASN A 67 -16.82 54.34 57.05
CA ASN A 67 -17.12 55.77 56.85
C ASN A 67 -16.51 56.41 55.55
N SER A 68 -17.01 57.58 55.09
CA SER A 68 -16.33 58.66 54.26
C SER A 68 -15.74 58.40 52.84
N CYS A 69 -15.53 59.36 51.90
CA CYS A 69 -16.19 60.65 51.55
C CYS A 69 -15.62 61.26 50.20
N ILE A 70 -16.47 61.96 49.41
CA ILE A 70 -16.21 63.06 48.42
C ILE A 70 -15.41 62.85 47.08
N GLN A 71 -16.16 63.10 45.97
CA GLN A 71 -15.91 63.85 44.69
C GLN A 71 -14.50 63.92 44.04
N LEU A 72 -14.31 63.99 42.71
CA LEU A 72 -15.10 64.50 41.55
C LEU A 72 -15.00 63.50 40.35
N GLN A 73 -15.56 63.62 39.13
CA GLN A 73 -16.51 64.49 38.39
C GLN A 73 -17.16 63.60 37.27
N HIS A 74 -18.47 63.64 36.99
CA HIS A 74 -19.16 64.35 35.88
C HIS A 74 -18.72 64.03 34.42
N GLN A 75 -19.62 63.82 33.43
CA GLN A 75 -21.10 63.85 33.41
C GLN A 75 -21.71 63.11 32.19
N ASN A 76 -23.02 62.78 32.27
CA ASN A 76 -23.84 62.20 31.19
C ASN A 76 -24.13 63.19 30.04
N GLN A 77 -24.47 62.70 28.84
CA GLN A 77 -25.80 62.93 28.19
C GLN A 77 -25.99 62.22 26.82
N ILE A 78 -27.26 61.96 26.49
CA ILE A 78 -27.85 61.51 25.21
C ILE A 78 -28.92 62.58 24.90
N PRO A 79 -29.06 63.19 23.70
CA PRO A 79 -29.86 62.56 22.62
C PRO A 79 -29.65 62.99 21.13
N SER A 80 -30.20 62.15 20.24
CA SER A 80 -30.88 62.44 18.95
C SER A 80 -30.26 63.33 17.85
N GLY A 81 -30.31 62.87 16.58
CA GLY A 81 -30.45 63.79 15.43
C GLY A 81 -29.88 63.39 14.06
N SER A 82 -30.42 62.34 13.41
CA SER A 82 -30.52 62.16 11.93
C SER A 82 -29.39 62.67 10.97
N ALA A 83 -28.74 61.76 10.23
CA ALA A 83 -29.12 61.40 8.84
C ALA A 83 -27.96 60.83 7.98
N LEU A 84 -28.29 59.80 7.17
CA LEU A 84 -27.73 59.44 5.85
C LEU A 84 -26.21 59.16 5.71
N GLY A 85 -25.87 57.89 5.45
CA GLY A 85 -24.51 57.43 5.13
C GLY A 85 -24.42 55.89 5.18
N SER A 86 -25.09 55.21 4.25
CA SER A 86 -25.37 53.77 4.35
C SER A 86 -24.26 52.86 3.81
N ALA A 87 -23.70 52.02 4.70
CA ALA A 87 -23.17 50.66 4.44
C ALA A 87 -21.97 50.52 3.46
N PHE A 88 -21.14 49.47 3.49
CA PHE A 88 -21.18 48.19 4.22
C PHE A 88 -19.85 47.88 4.91
N SER A 89 -19.92 47.14 6.01
CA SER A 89 -18.79 46.38 6.54
C SER A 89 -18.67 45.04 5.82
N PHE A 90 -17.44 44.57 5.59
CA PHE A 90 -17.19 43.16 5.28
C PHE A 90 -16.03 42.63 6.13
N SER A 91 -16.40 41.81 7.12
CA SER A 91 -15.50 40.85 7.75
C SER A 91 -15.59 39.53 6.99
N SER A 92 -14.48 39.01 6.49
CA SER A 92 -14.39 37.64 5.96
C SER A 92 -14.06 36.65 7.09
N GLN A 93 -15.08 36.25 7.85
CA GLN A 93 -15.05 34.97 8.55
C GLN A 93 -15.35 33.84 7.56
N SER A 94 -14.49 32.84 7.49
CA SER A 94 -14.74 31.58 6.77
C SER A 94 -14.92 30.43 7.77
N ALA A 95 -16.10 30.39 8.41
CA ALA A 95 -16.51 29.26 9.24
C ALA A 95 -18.02 29.01 9.12
N ALA A 96 -18.38 27.73 8.95
CA ALA A 96 -19.68 27.08 9.19
C ALA A 96 -20.99 27.86 8.96
N THR A 97 -21.83 27.36 8.04
CA THR A 97 -23.29 27.49 8.16
C THR A 97 -23.88 26.24 8.81
N ASP A 98 -23.95 26.30 10.14
CA ASP A 98 -24.83 25.46 10.93
C ASP A 98 -26.31 25.89 10.74
N ARG A 99 -27.28 25.00 10.91
CA ARG A 99 -28.72 25.36 10.90
C ARG A 99 -29.27 25.38 12.32
N THR A 100 -29.62 26.58 12.79
CA THR A 100 -30.07 26.83 14.18
C THR A 100 -31.55 26.48 14.44
N TYR A 101 -31.83 26.10 15.69
CA TYR A 101 -33.12 25.68 16.25
C TYR A 101 -34.06 26.84 16.67
N ARG A 102 -35.37 26.51 16.75
CA ARG A 102 -36.41 26.89 17.76
C ARG A 102 -37.81 26.58 17.18
N ASP A 103 -38.85 26.20 17.91
CA ASP A 103 -39.05 25.66 19.28
C ASP A 103 -40.41 24.91 19.24
N ASP A 104 -40.52 23.72 19.86
CA ASP A 104 -41.71 23.21 20.57
C ASP A 104 -41.53 21.75 21.07
N PHE A 105 -42.23 21.43 22.17
CA PHE A 105 -42.27 20.21 23.01
C PHE A 105 -42.29 18.83 22.25
N GLU A 106 -41.89 17.65 22.79
CA GLU A 106 -41.93 17.13 24.17
C GLU A 106 -41.10 15.81 24.38
N SER A 107 -40.70 15.49 25.61
CA SER A 107 -40.41 14.15 26.21
C SER A 107 -39.14 13.29 25.90
N GLU A 108 -38.39 13.03 26.98
CA GLU A 108 -37.78 11.78 27.50
C GLU A 108 -36.95 10.76 26.65
N ALA A 109 -35.64 10.78 26.95
CA ALA A 109 -34.80 9.67 27.43
C ALA A 109 -35.08 8.17 27.11
N SER A 110 -34.05 7.54 26.50
CA SER A 110 -33.55 6.16 26.78
C SER A 110 -34.43 4.93 26.50
N ASN A 111 -33.91 4.00 25.68
CA ASN A 111 -33.27 2.78 26.19
C ASN A 111 -32.59 1.92 25.10
N TYR A 112 -31.40 1.42 25.41
CA TYR A 112 -30.75 0.33 24.66
C TYR A 112 -31.42 -1.00 24.99
N ASN A 113 -31.66 -1.86 23.99
CA ASN A 113 -31.96 -3.27 24.22
C ASN A 113 -31.34 -4.17 23.15
N THR A 114 -30.32 -4.93 23.54
CA THR A 114 -29.81 -6.09 22.80
C THR A 114 -30.72 -7.30 23.04
N PRO A 115 -31.18 -8.03 22.02
CA PRO A 115 -31.79 -9.34 22.19
C PRO A 115 -30.71 -10.44 22.16
N ASN A 116 -30.71 -11.33 23.16
CA ASN A 116 -29.86 -12.51 23.17
C ASN A 116 -30.57 -13.69 23.85
N THR A 117 -31.03 -14.66 23.07
CA THR A 117 -31.46 -16.04 23.40
C THR A 117 -31.71 -16.75 22.05
N SER A 118 -31.40 -18.03 21.86
CA SER A 118 -31.82 -19.15 22.71
C SER A 118 -30.83 -20.32 22.77
N THR A 119 -31.06 -21.15 23.80
CA THR A 119 -30.33 -22.34 24.23
C THR A 119 -30.56 -23.59 23.36
N SER A 120 -29.63 -24.56 23.48
CA SER A 120 -29.94 -25.98 23.33
C SER A 120 -29.35 -26.78 24.50
N VAL A 121 -29.85 -28.00 24.70
CA VAL A 121 -29.92 -28.65 26.02
C VAL A 121 -29.11 -29.95 26.06
N PHE A 122 -28.45 -30.22 27.19
CA PHE A 122 -27.79 -31.50 27.46
C PHE A 122 -28.81 -32.65 27.60
N SER A 123 -28.53 -33.78 26.94
CA SER A 123 -29.09 -35.09 27.29
C SER A 123 -27.96 -36.09 27.56
N SER A 124 -28.27 -37.17 28.28
CA SER A 124 -27.27 -38.11 28.80
C SER A 124 -27.70 -39.56 28.57
N ILE A 125 -26.71 -40.48 28.60
CA ILE A 125 -26.85 -41.95 28.55
C ILE A 125 -27.18 -42.47 27.13
N SER A 126 -26.30 -43.22 26.46
CA SER A 126 -26.08 -44.63 26.82
C SER A 126 -24.72 -45.21 26.41
N GLN A 127 -24.29 -46.25 27.13
CA GLN A 127 -23.02 -46.97 26.95
C GLN A 127 -23.11 -48.00 25.80
N LYS A 128 -22.02 -48.21 25.06
CA LYS A 128 -21.68 -49.55 24.53
C LYS A 128 -20.18 -49.73 24.18
N LYS A 129 -19.54 -50.53 25.05
CA LYS A 129 -18.39 -51.45 24.88
C LYS A 129 -17.38 -51.25 23.74
N SER A 130 -16.13 -51.20 24.18
CA SER A 130 -14.91 -51.51 23.42
C SER A 130 -14.84 -52.96 22.93
N THR A 131 -14.15 -53.18 21.81
CA THR A 131 -13.34 -54.38 21.53
C THR A 131 -12.07 -54.00 20.76
N SER A 132 -11.02 -54.78 20.95
CA SER A 132 -9.67 -54.67 20.37
C SER A 132 -8.96 -56.01 20.67
N PRO A 133 -7.77 -56.30 20.13
CA PRO A 133 -7.20 -56.03 18.81
C PRO A 133 -6.74 -57.38 18.17
N SER A 134 -5.65 -57.39 17.39
CA SER A 134 -4.81 -58.52 16.91
C SER A 134 -5.00 -58.87 15.42
N ALA A 135 -3.98 -59.24 14.64
CA ALA A 135 -2.52 -59.28 14.86
C ALA A 135 -1.75 -59.52 13.53
N LEU A 136 -0.45 -59.17 13.50
CA LEU A 136 0.75 -59.91 13.01
C LEU A 136 0.61 -60.87 11.79
N LEU A 137 1.58 -61.15 10.90
CA LEU A 137 2.97 -60.75 10.60
C LEU A 137 3.39 -61.53 9.30
N ILE A 138 4.69 -61.52 8.93
CA ILE A 138 5.40 -62.52 8.08
C ILE A 138 5.18 -62.38 6.55
N ALA A 139 6.14 -62.57 5.63
CA ALA A 139 7.62 -62.38 5.57
C ALA A 139 8.10 -62.70 4.11
N GLY A 140 9.37 -62.44 3.76
CA GLY A 140 10.05 -62.99 2.56
C GLY A 140 10.79 -61.94 1.71
N LEU A 141 12.11 -61.76 1.87
CA LEU A 141 13.20 -62.47 1.14
C LEU A 141 13.22 -62.14 -0.37
N GLU A 142 14.02 -61.15 -0.80
CA GLU A 142 15.45 -61.26 -1.20
C GLU A 142 15.69 -61.72 -2.66
N SER A 143 16.26 -60.83 -3.49
CA SER A 143 17.51 -61.08 -4.23
C SER A 143 17.91 -59.89 -5.13
N THR A 144 19.17 -59.87 -5.54
CA THR A 144 19.95 -58.73 -6.04
C THR A 144 19.98 -58.54 -7.56
N THR A 145 20.05 -57.30 -8.06
CA THR A 145 21.09 -56.86 -9.04
C THR A 145 21.13 -55.35 -9.31
N THR A 146 22.33 -54.86 -9.60
CA THR A 146 22.75 -53.50 -10.03
C THR A 146 22.44 -53.22 -11.51
N ALA A 147 22.41 -52.00 -12.08
CA ALA A 147 22.31 -50.62 -11.57
C ALA A 147 22.14 -49.64 -12.77
N THR A 148 21.34 -48.57 -12.65
CA THR A 148 21.45 -47.28 -13.39
C THR A 148 20.40 -46.29 -12.85
N PRO A 149 20.69 -44.96 -12.77
CA PRO A 149 19.84 -44.04 -12.02
C PRO A 149 18.62 -43.54 -12.84
N LYS A 150 17.40 -43.88 -12.39
CA LYS A 150 16.16 -43.28 -12.91
C LYS A 150 15.72 -42.10 -12.06
N GLN A 151 15.83 -40.90 -12.62
CA GLN A 151 15.36 -39.64 -12.03
C GLN A 151 13.83 -39.47 -12.22
N SER A 152 13.07 -40.50 -11.83
CA SER A 152 11.60 -40.56 -12.01
C SER A 152 10.85 -41.13 -10.80
N ALA A 153 11.54 -41.46 -9.69
CA ALA A 153 10.94 -42.14 -8.53
C ALA A 153 10.49 -41.20 -7.39
N ILE A 154 10.89 -39.92 -7.41
CA ILE A 154 10.54 -38.96 -6.32
C ILE A 154 9.09 -38.45 -6.45
N ASN A 155 8.46 -38.58 -7.62
CA ASN A 155 7.09 -38.11 -7.86
C ASN A 155 5.99 -39.12 -7.48
N GLN A 156 6.32 -40.31 -6.94
CA GLN A 156 5.32 -41.35 -6.64
C GLN A 156 5.14 -41.69 -5.14
N GLU A 157 5.90 -41.06 -4.22
CA GLU A 157 5.71 -41.23 -2.77
C GLU A 157 5.00 -40.03 -2.09
N LEU A 158 4.49 -39.07 -2.87
CA LEU A 158 3.73 -37.92 -2.38
C LEU A 158 2.22 -37.96 -2.71
N GLU A 159 1.76 -38.98 -3.44
CA GLU A 159 0.34 -39.30 -3.60
C GLU A 159 -0.19 -40.10 -2.41
N ALA A 160 -0.03 -39.54 -1.21
CA ALA A 160 -0.90 -39.94 -0.10
C ALA A 160 -2.30 -39.39 -0.42
N GLU A 161 -3.31 -40.27 -0.48
CA GLU A 161 -4.71 -39.90 -0.65
C GLU A 161 -5.21 -39.06 0.53
N THR A 162 -4.94 -37.76 0.51
CA THR A 162 -5.66 -36.80 1.34
C THR A 162 -7.09 -36.73 0.80
N GLU A 163 -8.05 -37.21 1.58
CA GLU A 163 -9.47 -37.01 1.29
C GLU A 163 -9.72 -35.53 0.91
N PRO A 164 -10.51 -35.25 -0.15
CA PRO A 164 -10.80 -33.88 -0.54
C PRO A 164 -11.45 -33.15 0.65
N PRO A 165 -10.97 -31.95 1.03
CA PRO A 165 -11.44 -31.29 2.23
C PRO A 165 -12.94 -31.02 2.15
N ASN A 166 -13.71 -31.51 3.12
CA ASN A 166 -15.16 -31.33 3.12
C ASN A 166 -15.50 -29.84 3.26
N TYR A 167 -15.98 -29.26 2.16
CA TYR A 167 -16.44 -27.88 2.07
C TYR A 167 -17.92 -27.66 2.42
N GLU A 168 -18.71 -28.71 2.61
CA GLU A 168 -20.15 -28.64 2.90
C GLU A 168 -20.46 -27.90 4.21
N GLN A 169 -19.50 -27.89 5.14
CA GLN A 169 -19.58 -27.15 6.40
C GLN A 169 -19.48 -25.62 6.22
N PHE A 170 -18.96 -25.13 5.08
CA PHE A 170 -18.77 -23.69 4.82
C PHE A 170 -19.87 -23.15 3.91
N LYS A 171 -20.38 -21.96 4.22
CA LYS A 171 -21.48 -21.34 3.47
C LYS A 171 -20.95 -20.36 2.42
N PRO A 172 -21.18 -20.57 1.10
CA PRO A 172 -20.85 -19.59 0.07
C PRO A 172 -21.50 -18.24 0.34
N ARG A 173 -20.82 -17.16 -0.07
CA ARG A 173 -21.26 -15.75 0.06
C ARG A 173 -21.46 -15.25 1.51
N SER A 174 -21.09 -16.02 2.53
CA SER A 174 -21.26 -15.62 3.94
C SER A 174 -20.49 -14.35 4.31
N SER A 175 -19.34 -14.12 3.66
CA SER A 175 -18.49 -12.92 3.86
C SER A 175 -18.74 -11.81 2.85
N ILE A 176 -19.70 -11.98 1.94
CA ILE A 176 -20.09 -10.96 0.95
C ILE A 176 -21.30 -10.19 1.49
N PRO A 177 -21.19 -8.88 1.79
CA PRO A 177 -22.31 -8.11 2.35
C PRO A 177 -23.52 -8.08 1.40
N SER A 178 -24.63 -8.66 1.83
CA SER A 178 -25.86 -8.78 1.03
C SER A 178 -26.53 -7.45 0.70
N GLY A 179 -26.28 -6.41 1.51
CA GLY A 179 -26.82 -5.06 1.31
C GLY A 179 -25.98 -4.15 0.42
N LEU A 180 -24.79 -4.57 -0.04
CA LEU A 180 -23.95 -3.76 -0.94
C LEU A 180 -24.25 -4.09 -2.42
N PRO A 181 -24.43 -3.08 -3.30
CA PRO A 181 -24.45 -3.30 -4.74
C PRO A 181 -23.14 -3.94 -5.23
N GLY A 182 -23.24 -4.85 -6.20
CA GLY A 182 -22.09 -5.58 -6.77
C GLY A 182 -20.90 -4.69 -7.16
N PRO A 183 -21.10 -3.59 -7.91
CA PRO A 183 -20.02 -2.67 -8.26
C PRO A 183 -19.37 -1.96 -7.05
N VAL A 184 -20.14 -1.64 -6.01
CA VAL A 184 -19.61 -1.01 -4.78
C VAL A 184 -18.78 -2.00 -3.97
N TYR A 185 -19.24 -3.25 -3.87
CA TYR A 185 -18.45 -4.33 -3.29
C TYR A 185 -17.15 -4.57 -4.10
N ALA A 186 -17.24 -4.60 -5.42
CA ALA A 186 -16.09 -4.76 -6.31
C ALA A 186 -15.08 -3.61 -6.14
N GLN A 187 -15.52 -2.36 -6.11
CA GLN A 187 -14.66 -1.20 -5.86
C GLN A 187 -13.91 -1.33 -4.53
N GLN A 188 -14.57 -1.75 -3.44
CA GLN A 188 -13.91 -2.01 -2.15
C GLN A 188 -12.86 -3.15 -2.24
N CYS A 189 -13.13 -4.19 -3.04
CA CYS A 189 -12.18 -5.28 -3.27
C CYS A 189 -10.97 -4.84 -4.10
N ILE A 190 -11.20 -4.03 -5.14
CA ILE A 190 -10.16 -3.44 -5.98
C ILE A 190 -9.25 -2.53 -5.15
N THR A 191 -9.82 -1.64 -4.34
CA THR A 191 -9.06 -0.79 -3.41
C THR A 191 -8.26 -1.63 -2.43
N ALA A 192 -8.82 -2.72 -1.87
CA ALA A 192 -8.10 -3.59 -0.95
C ALA A 192 -6.92 -4.33 -1.59
N ALA A 193 -7.00 -4.71 -2.88
CA ALA A 193 -5.89 -5.28 -3.62
C ALA A 193 -4.74 -4.27 -3.80
N ILE A 194 -5.08 -3.05 -4.22
CA ILE A 194 -4.12 -1.94 -4.37
C ILE A 194 -3.45 -1.63 -3.02
N SER A 195 -4.24 -1.48 -1.93
CA SER A 195 -3.72 -1.32 -0.56
C SER A 195 -2.85 -2.48 -0.05
N SER A 196 -2.87 -3.62 -0.75
CA SER A 196 -2.06 -4.80 -0.45
C SER A 196 -0.87 -4.97 -1.40
N ARG A 197 -0.62 -4.01 -2.31
CA ARG A 197 0.40 -4.06 -3.37
C ARG A 197 0.21 -5.26 -4.31
N LEU A 198 -1.05 -5.51 -4.70
CA LEU A 198 -1.44 -6.57 -5.64
C LEU A 198 -2.32 -5.98 -6.74
N ASP A 199 -2.05 -6.36 -7.99
CA ASP A 199 -2.88 -5.97 -9.12
C ASP A 199 -4.30 -6.56 -8.96
N PRO A 200 -5.36 -5.75 -8.91
CA PRO A 200 -6.73 -6.23 -8.79
C PRO A 200 -7.23 -7.02 -10.01
N PHE A 201 -6.61 -6.85 -11.18
CA PHE A 201 -7.01 -7.41 -12.47
C PHE A 201 -6.06 -8.49 -13.01
N ALA A 202 -4.85 -8.63 -12.47
CA ALA A 202 -3.87 -9.63 -12.89
C ALA A 202 -3.42 -10.56 -11.75
N LEU A 203 -3.01 -11.79 -12.09
CA LEU A 203 -2.34 -12.68 -11.12
C LEU A 203 -0.98 -12.10 -10.72
N HIS A 204 -0.63 -12.18 -9.44
CA HIS A 204 0.75 -11.94 -9.01
C HIS A 204 1.67 -13.06 -9.53
N ILE A 205 2.95 -12.79 -9.79
CA ILE A 205 3.91 -13.76 -10.38
C ILE A 205 3.95 -15.07 -9.58
N GLY A 206 3.90 -14.98 -8.25
CA GLY A 206 3.84 -16.13 -7.34
C GLY A 206 2.49 -16.85 -7.29
N GLU A 207 1.38 -16.20 -7.68
CA GLU A 207 0.07 -16.86 -7.87
C GLU A 207 0.09 -17.61 -9.21
N GLN A 208 0.56 -16.96 -10.29
CA GLN A 208 0.66 -17.59 -11.60
C GLN A 208 1.53 -18.85 -11.58
N LYS A 209 2.74 -18.79 -11.02
CA LYS A 209 3.63 -19.97 -10.92
C LYS A 209 2.98 -21.16 -10.19
N ALA A 210 2.05 -20.90 -9.26
CA ALA A 210 1.34 -21.94 -8.52
C ALA A 210 0.06 -22.43 -9.21
N LEU A 211 -0.57 -21.58 -10.05
CA LEU A 211 -1.89 -21.83 -10.63
C LEU A 211 -1.88 -22.10 -12.14
N GLU A 212 -0.81 -21.79 -12.87
CA GLU A 212 -0.81 -21.81 -14.35
C GLU A 212 -1.16 -23.17 -14.97
N ASN A 213 -0.84 -24.25 -14.27
CA ASN A 213 -1.09 -25.65 -14.66
C ASN A 213 -2.43 -26.21 -14.15
N HIS A 214 -3.19 -25.44 -13.38
CA HIS A 214 -4.34 -25.91 -12.59
C HIS A 214 -5.59 -25.05 -12.75
N LEU A 215 -5.41 -23.76 -13.07
CA LEU A 215 -6.48 -22.80 -13.28
C LEU A 215 -6.82 -22.70 -14.78
N CYS A 216 -8.09 -22.92 -15.11
CA CYS A 216 -8.64 -22.59 -16.43
C CYS A 216 -8.54 -21.07 -16.65
N HIS A 217 -8.08 -20.62 -17.82
CA HIS A 217 -7.84 -19.20 -18.07
C HIS A 217 -9.11 -18.34 -17.89
N LEU A 218 -10.30 -18.86 -18.24
CA LEU A 218 -11.59 -18.19 -18.00
C LEU A 218 -11.94 -18.00 -16.51
N HIS A 219 -11.34 -18.80 -15.62
CA HIS A 219 -11.58 -18.73 -14.18
C HIS A 219 -10.66 -17.76 -13.43
N VAL A 220 -9.68 -17.13 -14.10
CA VAL A 220 -8.79 -16.10 -13.51
C VAL A 220 -9.61 -14.97 -12.88
N THR A 221 -10.64 -14.49 -13.57
CA THR A 221 -11.61 -13.51 -13.07
C THR A 221 -12.25 -13.91 -11.73
N ALA A 222 -12.66 -15.18 -11.58
CA ALA A 222 -13.29 -15.67 -10.36
C ALA A 222 -12.28 -15.75 -9.21
N TYR A 223 -11.06 -16.22 -9.48
CA TYR A 223 -9.96 -16.23 -8.51
C TYR A 223 -9.64 -14.82 -8.00
N LEU A 224 -9.47 -13.85 -8.91
CA LEU A 224 -9.16 -12.46 -8.56
C LEU A 224 -10.25 -11.82 -7.71
N ASN A 225 -11.53 -11.98 -8.06
CA ASN A 225 -12.65 -11.51 -7.24
C ASN A 225 -12.65 -12.09 -5.82
N ILE A 226 -12.28 -13.36 -5.68
CA ILE A 226 -12.19 -14.04 -4.38
C ILE A 226 -10.98 -13.52 -3.58
N ARG A 227 -9.79 -13.49 -4.19
CA ARG A 227 -8.56 -12.97 -3.57
C ARG A 227 -8.72 -11.53 -3.11
N ASN A 228 -9.27 -10.66 -3.96
CA ASN A 228 -9.57 -9.26 -3.64
C ASN A 228 -10.66 -9.15 -2.55
N GLY A 229 -11.62 -10.07 -2.52
CA GLY A 229 -12.64 -10.19 -1.47
C GLY A 229 -12.06 -10.55 -0.09
N ILE A 230 -11.08 -11.46 -0.06
CA ILE A 230 -10.37 -11.85 1.18
C ILE A 230 -9.50 -10.68 1.68
N LEU A 231 -8.77 -10.00 0.78
CA LEU A 231 -8.00 -8.80 1.11
C LEU A 231 -8.90 -7.70 1.71
N ARG A 232 -10.11 -7.53 1.18
CA ARG A 232 -11.10 -6.58 1.71
C ARG A 232 -11.50 -6.90 3.17
N LEU A 233 -11.51 -8.16 3.60
CA LEU A 233 -11.77 -8.49 5.01
C LEU A 233 -10.66 -7.95 5.91
N TRP A 234 -9.40 -8.19 5.52
CA TRP A 234 -8.22 -7.72 6.24
C TRP A 234 -8.12 -6.20 6.28
N THR A 235 -8.16 -5.51 5.13
CA THR A 235 -7.98 -4.05 5.07
C THR A 235 -9.12 -3.28 5.72
N ARG A 236 -10.30 -3.89 5.87
CA ARG A 236 -11.44 -3.30 6.61
C ARG A 236 -11.28 -3.36 8.13
N ASN A 237 -10.50 -4.30 8.67
CA ASN A 237 -10.24 -4.41 10.11
C ASN A 237 -8.96 -5.22 10.41
N PRO A 238 -7.77 -4.64 10.24
CA PRO A 238 -6.50 -5.35 10.48
C PRO A 238 -6.16 -5.58 11.96
N MET A 239 -7.09 -5.25 12.88
CA MET A 239 -7.04 -5.61 14.29
C MET A 239 -7.40 -7.07 14.56
N ILE A 240 -8.03 -7.74 13.58
CA ILE A 240 -8.54 -9.11 13.71
C ILE A 240 -8.00 -9.93 12.55
N SER A 241 -7.50 -11.14 12.84
CA SER A 241 -7.07 -12.08 11.80
C SER A 241 -8.27 -12.52 10.96
N VAL A 242 -8.13 -12.52 9.64
CA VAL A 242 -9.09 -13.20 8.75
C VAL A 242 -8.97 -14.71 8.95
N THR A 243 -10.09 -15.37 9.26
CA THR A 243 -10.14 -16.82 9.42
C THR A 243 -10.34 -17.54 8.09
N ARG A 244 -10.03 -18.85 8.06
CA ARG A 244 -10.27 -19.70 6.88
C ARG A 244 -11.76 -19.77 6.51
N GLU A 245 -12.65 -19.80 7.50
CA GLU A 245 -14.10 -19.79 7.27
C GLU A 245 -14.55 -18.51 6.56
N GLU A 246 -14.13 -17.35 7.05
CA GLU A 246 -14.48 -16.07 6.43
C GLU A 246 -13.90 -15.96 5.01
N ALA A 247 -12.68 -16.44 4.78
CA ALA A 247 -12.07 -16.42 3.46
C ALA A 247 -12.81 -17.33 2.45
N LEU A 248 -13.20 -18.55 2.86
CA LEU A 248 -14.07 -19.43 2.08
C LEU A 248 -15.44 -18.79 1.84
N GLY A 249 -15.95 -18.00 2.79
CA GLY A 249 -17.17 -17.21 2.65
C GLY A 249 -17.15 -16.14 1.55
N CYS A 250 -15.98 -15.80 0.98
CA CYS A 250 -15.86 -14.94 -0.20
C CYS A 250 -16.15 -15.69 -1.53
N ALA A 251 -16.20 -17.03 -1.54
CA ALA A 251 -16.61 -17.81 -2.70
C ALA A 251 -18.11 -17.59 -3.01
N LYS A 252 -18.45 -17.28 -4.27
CA LYS A 252 -19.85 -17.03 -4.66
C LYS A 252 -20.69 -18.29 -4.83
N ASP A 253 -20.03 -19.45 -4.95
CA ASP A 253 -20.59 -20.78 -5.22
C ASP A 253 -19.66 -21.85 -4.61
N PHE A 254 -20.18 -23.03 -4.26
CA PHE A 254 -19.38 -24.15 -3.73
C PHE A 254 -18.25 -24.57 -4.67
N LYS A 255 -18.43 -24.50 -6.00
CA LYS A 255 -17.39 -24.89 -6.96
C LYS A 255 -16.13 -24.02 -6.91
N TRP A 256 -16.22 -22.84 -6.28
CA TRP A 256 -15.09 -21.92 -6.11
C TRP A 256 -14.37 -22.06 -4.76
N MET A 257 -14.78 -22.99 -3.89
CA MET A 257 -14.18 -23.15 -2.56
C MET A 257 -12.69 -23.49 -2.63
N GLY A 258 -12.25 -24.34 -3.58
CA GLY A 258 -10.83 -24.63 -3.80
C GLY A 258 -10.00 -23.39 -4.19
N LEU A 259 -10.58 -22.43 -4.92
CA LEU A 259 -9.93 -21.15 -5.24
C LEU A 259 -9.79 -20.26 -4.01
N ALA A 260 -10.83 -20.20 -3.17
CA ALA A 260 -10.82 -19.41 -1.94
C ALA A 260 -9.86 -19.98 -0.88
N ASP A 261 -9.77 -21.32 -0.78
CA ASP A 261 -8.84 -22.02 0.09
C ASP A 261 -7.38 -21.76 -0.31
N PHE A 262 -7.07 -21.89 -1.61
CA PHE A 262 -5.76 -21.55 -2.13
C PHE A 262 -5.42 -20.07 -1.91
N ALA A 263 -6.34 -19.15 -2.22
CA ALA A 263 -6.14 -17.72 -2.03
C ALA A 263 -5.84 -17.38 -0.56
N TYR A 264 -6.58 -17.97 0.38
CA TYR A 264 -6.34 -17.82 1.82
C TYR A 264 -4.95 -18.32 2.23
N GLU A 265 -4.60 -19.57 1.90
CA GLU A 265 -3.29 -20.15 2.22
C GLU A 265 -2.14 -19.34 1.58
N TRP A 266 -2.33 -18.82 0.37
CA TRP A 266 -1.34 -18.00 -0.33
C TRP A 266 -1.14 -16.63 0.34
N LEU A 267 -2.24 -15.89 0.58
CA LEU A 267 -2.22 -14.57 1.22
C LEU A 267 -1.64 -14.62 2.65
N VAL A 268 -2.00 -15.63 3.42
CA VAL A 268 -1.45 -15.89 4.76
C VAL A 268 0.04 -16.15 4.71
N ARG A 269 0.46 -17.16 3.93
CA ARG A 269 1.85 -17.63 3.96
C ARG A 269 2.83 -16.61 3.37
N LYS A 270 2.39 -15.80 2.41
CA LYS A 270 3.18 -14.71 1.81
C LYS A 270 3.04 -13.36 2.56
N GLY A 271 2.25 -13.30 3.64
CA GLY A 271 2.20 -12.14 4.54
C GLY A 271 1.39 -10.94 4.03
N TYR A 272 0.37 -11.17 3.20
CA TYR A 272 -0.56 -10.12 2.75
C TYR A 272 -1.72 -9.88 3.73
N ILE A 273 -2.05 -10.88 4.55
CA ILE A 273 -3.05 -10.79 5.63
C ILE A 273 -2.48 -11.43 6.91
N ASN A 274 -3.10 -11.16 8.06
CA ASN A 274 -2.76 -11.75 9.37
C ASN A 274 -1.31 -11.50 9.83
N PHE A 275 -0.70 -10.39 9.37
CA PHE A 275 0.67 -10.01 9.74
C PHE A 275 0.69 -8.88 10.79
N GLY A 276 1.86 -8.66 11.39
CA GLY A 276 2.10 -7.57 12.34
C GLY A 276 1.73 -7.94 13.78
N CYS A 277 1.14 -7.01 14.52
CA CYS A 277 0.89 -7.12 15.95
C CYS A 277 -0.50 -7.70 16.29
N VAL A 278 -1.13 -8.41 15.34
CA VAL A 278 -2.47 -9.02 15.49
C VAL A 278 -2.40 -10.37 16.22
N GLU A 279 -3.42 -10.68 17.03
CA GLU A 279 -3.58 -12.02 17.62
C GLU A 279 -4.13 -13.00 16.59
N VAL A 280 -3.47 -14.16 16.44
CA VAL A 280 -3.90 -15.25 15.54
C VAL A 280 -4.56 -16.36 16.37
N PRO A 281 -5.84 -16.69 16.13
CA PRO A 281 -6.56 -17.75 16.82
C PRO A 281 -5.83 -19.09 16.72
N GLN A 282 -5.65 -19.75 17.87
CA GLN A 282 -4.95 -21.03 17.95
C GLN A 282 -5.85 -22.16 17.43
N ALA A 283 -5.35 -22.95 16.48
CA ALA A 283 -6.01 -24.18 16.05
C ALA A 283 -6.19 -25.13 17.25
N ILE A 284 -7.39 -25.72 17.40
CA ILE A 284 -7.67 -26.69 18.47
C ILE A 284 -6.99 -28.01 18.15
N VAL A 285 -5.79 -28.23 18.71
CA VAL A 285 -5.04 -29.48 18.54
C VAL A 285 -5.47 -30.49 19.61
N PRO A 286 -6.13 -31.61 19.27
CA PRO A 286 -6.42 -32.66 20.25
C PRO A 286 -5.11 -33.30 20.75
N PRO A 287 -5.01 -33.67 22.04
CA PRO A 287 -3.76 -34.17 22.63
C PRO A 287 -3.35 -35.52 22.03
N LYS A 288 -2.41 -35.48 21.08
CA LYS A 288 -1.81 -36.68 20.44
C LYS A 288 -0.98 -37.46 21.46
N LYS A 289 -1.57 -38.46 22.10
CA LYS A 289 -0.87 -39.41 22.99
C LYS A 289 0.24 -40.13 22.21
N GLY A 290 1.45 -40.18 22.77
CA GLY A 290 2.50 -41.12 22.34
C GLY A 290 3.52 -40.65 21.30
N ARG A 291 3.48 -39.40 20.80
CA ARG A 291 4.58 -38.89 19.97
C ARG A 291 5.80 -38.58 20.85
N ARG A 292 7.00 -39.05 20.47
CA ARG A 292 8.27 -38.54 21.05
C ARG A 292 8.28 -37.01 20.94
N LYS A 293 8.84 -36.30 21.92
CA LYS A 293 9.14 -34.87 21.78
C LYS A 293 10.10 -34.70 20.61
N TYR A 294 9.56 -34.33 19.46
CA TYR A 294 10.35 -33.79 18.37
C TYR A 294 10.47 -32.30 18.65
N ASP A 295 11.64 -31.89 19.12
CA ASP A 295 11.99 -30.48 19.18
C ASP A 295 12.03 -29.98 17.73
N GLY A 296 11.05 -29.15 17.38
CA GLY A 296 10.85 -28.67 16.02
C GLY A 296 11.90 -27.65 15.60
N PRO A 297 11.81 -27.12 14.37
CA PRO A 297 12.89 -26.33 13.80
C PRO A 297 13.27 -25.13 14.67
N VAL A 298 14.58 -24.98 14.89
CA VAL A 298 15.18 -23.82 15.55
C VAL A 298 15.59 -22.83 14.47
N ILE A 299 15.04 -21.62 14.53
CA ILE A 299 15.34 -20.52 13.63
C ILE A 299 16.09 -19.45 14.43
N VAL A 300 17.28 -19.07 13.98
CA VAL A 300 18.05 -17.96 14.55
C VAL A 300 18.04 -16.77 13.59
N ILE A 301 17.63 -15.61 14.08
CA ILE A 301 17.57 -14.36 13.32
C ILE A 301 18.63 -13.42 13.90
N ILE A 302 19.49 -12.89 13.04
CA ILE A 302 20.61 -12.03 13.42
C ILE A 302 20.24 -10.59 13.09
N GLY A 303 20.11 -9.78 14.13
CA GLY A 303 19.63 -8.39 14.10
C GLY A 303 18.16 -8.27 14.55
N ALA A 304 17.90 -7.39 15.53
CA ALA A 304 16.58 -6.98 15.97
C ALA A 304 16.17 -5.62 15.37
N GLY A 305 16.55 -5.38 14.12
CA GLY A 305 15.97 -4.35 13.27
C GLY A 305 14.55 -4.73 12.81
N VAL A 306 13.88 -3.86 12.06
CA VAL A 306 12.50 -4.13 11.59
C VAL A 306 12.41 -5.39 10.73
N ALA A 307 13.39 -5.67 9.86
CA ALA A 307 13.41 -6.90 9.07
C ALA A 307 13.43 -8.18 9.94
N GLY A 308 14.34 -8.24 10.91
CA GLY A 308 14.45 -9.38 11.82
C GLY A 308 13.23 -9.54 12.74
N LEU A 309 12.69 -8.44 13.26
CA LEU A 309 11.48 -8.44 14.10
C LEU A 309 10.22 -8.80 13.29
N ALA A 310 10.10 -8.34 12.05
CA ALA A 310 9.01 -8.71 11.14
C ALA A 310 9.06 -10.20 10.79
N CYS A 311 10.25 -10.71 10.44
CA CYS A 311 10.46 -12.14 10.19
C CYS A 311 10.10 -12.98 11.42
N ALA A 312 10.59 -12.60 12.60
CA ALA A 312 10.31 -13.29 13.86
C ALA A 312 8.81 -13.29 14.22
N ARG A 313 8.14 -12.14 14.07
CA ARG A 313 6.70 -12.01 14.31
C ARG A 313 5.87 -12.84 13.33
N GLN A 314 6.21 -12.79 12.04
CA GLN A 314 5.49 -13.55 11.02
C GLN A 314 5.66 -15.06 11.23
N LEU A 315 6.85 -15.54 11.61
CA LEU A 315 7.09 -16.94 11.96
C LEU A 315 6.30 -17.38 13.21
N ASP A 316 6.19 -16.54 14.24
CA ASP A 316 5.34 -16.82 15.41
C ASP A 316 3.85 -16.88 15.03
N GLY A 317 3.34 -15.90 14.26
CA GLY A 317 1.96 -15.89 13.79
C GLY A 317 1.60 -17.10 12.92
N LEU A 318 2.45 -17.44 11.94
CA LEU A 318 2.31 -18.63 11.11
C LEU A 318 2.36 -19.92 11.96
N TYR A 319 3.20 -19.99 12.98
CA TYR A 319 3.24 -21.13 13.89
C TYR A 319 1.93 -21.28 14.69
N GLN A 320 1.31 -20.19 15.17
CA GLN A 320 -0.01 -20.29 15.82
C GLN A 320 -1.09 -20.79 14.84
N GLN A 321 -1.03 -20.33 13.59
CA GLN A 321 -2.00 -20.66 12.54
C GLN A 321 -1.91 -22.13 12.08
N TYR A 322 -0.71 -22.70 12.05
CA TYR A 322 -0.43 -24.07 11.59
C TYR A 322 0.03 -25.02 12.71
N ARG A 323 -0.35 -24.75 13.96
CA ARG A 323 0.08 -25.48 15.17
C ARG A 323 -0.34 -26.96 15.22
N ASP A 324 -1.34 -27.33 14.43
CA ASP A 324 -1.79 -28.72 14.22
C ASP A 324 -0.81 -29.53 13.34
N LYS A 325 -0.16 -28.84 12.38
CA LYS A 325 0.85 -29.36 11.45
C LYS A 325 2.26 -29.27 12.03
N ILE A 326 2.61 -28.15 12.67
CA ILE A 326 3.94 -27.87 13.23
C ILE A 326 3.96 -28.22 14.73
N GLY A 327 4.69 -29.27 15.10
CA GLY A 327 4.70 -29.77 16.49
C GLY A 327 5.32 -28.81 17.51
N SER A 328 6.34 -28.06 17.11
CA SER A 328 6.87 -26.89 17.83
C SER A 328 7.72 -26.05 16.87
N LEU A 329 7.91 -24.77 17.16
CA LEU A 329 8.81 -23.88 16.46
C LEU A 329 9.56 -23.02 17.49
N LYS A 330 10.88 -22.85 17.33
CA LYS A 330 11.67 -21.99 18.22
C LYS A 330 12.35 -20.90 17.41
N VAL A 331 11.90 -19.66 17.58
CA VAL A 331 12.51 -18.48 16.97
C VAL A 331 13.33 -17.73 18.02
N ILE A 332 14.60 -17.46 17.73
CA ILE A 332 15.52 -16.71 18.59
C ILE A 332 16.07 -15.53 17.78
N VAL A 333 15.98 -14.31 18.31
CA VAL A 333 16.59 -13.12 17.69
C VAL A 333 17.82 -12.69 18.50
N LEU A 334 18.96 -12.53 17.84
CA LEU A 334 20.23 -12.10 18.43
C LEU A 334 20.53 -10.67 17.98
N GLU A 335 20.82 -9.77 18.92
CA GLU A 335 21.09 -8.36 18.66
C GLU A 335 22.38 -7.93 19.37
N GLY A 336 23.38 -7.49 18.60
CA GLY A 336 24.67 -7.07 19.16
C GLY A 336 24.59 -5.79 19.99
N ARG A 337 23.60 -4.93 19.74
CA ARG A 337 23.36 -3.71 20.54
C ARG A 337 22.60 -4.03 21.83
N ARG A 338 22.73 -3.14 22.82
CA ARG A 338 21.87 -3.10 24.02
C ARG A 338 20.40 -2.71 23.77
N ARG A 339 19.97 -2.57 22.51
CA ARG A 339 18.65 -2.05 22.10
C ARG A 339 18.18 -2.68 20.79
N ILE A 340 16.86 -2.82 20.65
CA ILE A 340 16.22 -3.19 19.38
C ILE A 340 16.07 -1.99 18.43
N GLY A 341 15.54 -2.25 17.22
CA GLY A 341 15.20 -1.27 16.19
C GLY A 341 16.30 -1.02 15.16
N GLY A 342 17.56 -1.39 15.44
CA GLY A 342 18.68 -1.20 14.52
C GLY A 342 18.86 0.27 14.12
N ARG A 343 18.59 0.57 12.84
CA ARG A 343 18.61 1.93 12.24
C ARG A 343 17.37 2.79 12.56
N ILE A 344 16.34 2.23 13.20
CA ILE A 344 15.29 3.01 13.86
C ILE A 344 15.71 3.24 15.31
N TYR A 345 16.00 4.50 15.65
CA TYR A 345 16.47 4.85 16.99
C TYR A 345 16.05 6.25 17.45
N SER A 346 14.99 6.26 18.27
CA SER A 346 14.54 7.40 19.05
C SER A 346 15.39 7.55 20.33
N HIS A 347 16.36 8.46 20.33
CA HIS A 347 17.17 8.78 21.51
C HIS A 347 16.32 9.55 22.54
N PRO A 348 16.19 9.10 23.80
CA PRO A 348 15.45 9.83 24.83
C PRO A 348 16.18 11.11 25.25
N LEU A 349 15.49 12.24 25.18
CA LEU A 349 16.01 13.54 25.61
C LEU A 349 15.62 13.80 27.08
N LYS A 350 16.43 14.58 27.80
CA LYS A 350 16.22 14.83 29.25
C LYS A 350 16.31 16.29 29.66
N SER A 351 16.70 17.19 28.77
CA SER A 351 16.91 18.62 29.12
C SER A 351 15.66 19.36 29.57
N HIS A 352 14.46 18.83 29.28
CA HIS A 352 13.20 19.43 29.66
C HIS A 352 12.46 18.58 30.71
N LYS A 353 11.92 19.24 31.74
CA LYS A 353 11.03 18.62 32.74
C LYS A 353 9.57 18.57 32.29
N ASN A 354 9.15 19.58 31.52
CA ASN A 354 7.80 19.70 30.97
C ASN A 354 7.84 19.39 29.46
N THR A 355 6.76 18.84 28.92
CA THR A 355 6.63 18.52 27.49
C THR A 355 5.20 18.73 27.03
N LEU A 356 5.04 19.06 25.75
CA LEU A 356 3.75 19.13 25.06
C LEU A 356 3.22 17.74 24.65
N LEU A 357 3.99 16.67 24.88
CA LEU A 357 3.57 15.31 24.52
C LEU A 357 2.45 14.78 25.45
N PRO A 358 1.51 13.99 24.92
CA PRO A 358 0.55 13.22 25.71
C PRO A 358 1.18 12.29 26.75
N ASN A 359 0.47 12.06 27.85
CA ASN A 359 0.84 11.12 28.91
C ASN A 359 1.24 9.74 28.34
N GLY A 360 2.36 9.21 28.83
CA GLY A 360 2.92 7.91 28.40
C GLY A 360 3.93 8.00 27.26
N LEU A 361 3.99 9.11 26.53
CA LEU A 361 5.09 9.41 25.61
C LEU A 361 6.22 10.16 26.33
N ARG A 362 7.39 10.25 25.68
CA ARG A 362 8.56 10.97 26.19
C ARG A 362 9.25 11.71 25.04
N PRO A 363 9.89 12.87 25.29
CA PRO A 363 10.69 13.54 24.27
C PRO A 363 11.80 12.64 23.71
N THR A 364 11.90 12.58 22.38
CA THR A 364 12.93 11.83 21.69
C THR A 364 13.40 12.56 20.44
N ALA A 365 14.69 12.52 20.15
CA ALA A 365 15.23 12.84 18.84
C ALA A 365 15.40 11.56 18.01
N GLU A 366 15.12 11.62 16.70
CA GLU A 366 15.31 10.48 15.81
C GLU A 366 16.71 10.49 15.19
N MET A 367 17.54 9.54 15.59
CA MET A 367 18.91 9.40 15.12
C MET A 367 18.99 8.83 13.70
N GLY A 368 17.97 8.08 13.26
CA GLY A 368 17.97 7.35 12.00
C GLY A 368 16.69 7.64 11.20
N ALA A 369 15.98 6.58 10.79
CA ALA A 369 14.69 6.72 10.12
C ALA A 369 13.70 7.50 11.01
N HIS A 370 13.03 8.51 10.43
CA HIS A 370 12.07 9.38 11.12
C HIS A 370 10.81 9.71 10.31
N ILE A 371 10.82 9.45 9.00
CA ILE A 371 9.72 9.70 8.08
C ILE A 371 9.10 8.36 7.67
N ILE A 372 7.77 8.35 7.61
CA ILE A 372 6.95 7.35 6.93
C ILE A 372 6.52 7.98 5.61
N VAL A 373 6.96 7.40 4.49
CA VAL A 373 6.56 7.85 3.14
C VAL A 373 5.21 7.22 2.79
N GLY A 374 4.17 8.06 2.78
CA GLY A 374 2.80 7.69 2.45
C GLY A 374 2.13 6.69 3.40
N PHE A 375 0.81 6.70 3.41
CA PHE A 375 0.00 5.57 3.92
C PHE A 375 -0.92 4.98 2.85
N ASP A 376 -1.21 5.75 1.80
CA ASP A 376 -2.13 5.36 0.74
C ASP A 376 -1.41 4.57 -0.36
N LYS A 377 -2.18 3.91 -1.23
CA LYS A 377 -1.71 2.89 -2.19
C LYS A 377 -0.86 1.75 -1.61
N GLY A 378 -0.93 1.55 -0.29
CA GLY A 378 -0.58 0.27 0.33
C GLY A 378 0.78 0.20 0.99
N ASN A 379 1.16 1.21 1.78
CA ASN A 379 2.28 1.07 2.69
C ASN A 379 2.01 -0.08 3.69
N PRO A 380 2.82 -1.15 3.74
CA PRO A 380 2.58 -2.30 4.62
C PRO A 380 2.71 -1.98 6.12
N LEU A 381 3.26 -0.82 6.46
CA LEU A 381 3.29 -0.33 7.83
C LEU A 381 1.96 0.32 8.25
N ASP A 382 1.07 0.67 7.31
CA ASP A 382 -0.20 1.32 7.62
C ASP A 382 -1.07 0.52 8.62
N PRO A 383 -1.36 -0.78 8.37
CA PRO A 383 -2.17 -1.57 9.29
C PRO A 383 -1.51 -1.71 10.67
N ILE A 384 -0.19 -1.61 10.75
CA ILE A 384 0.57 -1.71 12.00
C ILE A 384 0.51 -0.39 12.77
N ILE A 385 0.77 0.74 12.09
CA ILE A 385 0.95 2.06 12.71
C ILE A 385 -0.40 2.67 13.06
N ARG A 386 -1.31 2.86 12.08
CA ARG A 386 -2.58 3.56 12.30
C ARG A 386 -3.65 2.68 12.96
N SER A 387 -3.59 1.36 12.77
CA SER A 387 -4.55 0.41 13.38
C SER A 387 -3.95 -0.36 14.56
N GLN A 388 -3.13 -1.39 14.33
CA GLN A 388 -2.75 -2.38 15.37
C GLN A 388 -2.07 -1.79 16.60
N LEU A 389 -1.24 -0.76 16.42
CA LEU A 389 -0.56 -0.03 17.49
C LEU A 389 -1.20 1.33 17.80
N ALA A 390 -2.14 1.80 16.96
CA ALA A 390 -2.81 3.10 17.05
C ALA A 390 -1.86 4.28 17.38
N LEU A 391 -0.69 4.33 16.73
CA LEU A 391 0.35 5.31 17.00
C LEU A 391 -0.03 6.69 16.45
N ARG A 392 0.22 7.72 17.25
CA ARG A 392 0.00 9.11 16.85
C ARG A 392 1.07 9.54 15.84
N CYS A 393 0.62 10.04 14.69
CA CYS A 393 1.48 10.55 13.65
C CYS A 393 1.22 12.06 13.44
N HIS A 394 2.27 12.80 13.13
CA HIS A 394 2.21 14.17 12.63
C HIS A 394 2.37 14.12 11.11
N LEU A 395 1.45 14.72 10.36
CA LEU A 395 1.53 14.84 8.90
C LEU A 395 2.42 16.03 8.55
N LEU A 396 3.38 15.81 7.66
CA LEU A 396 4.31 16.83 7.19
C LEU A 396 3.63 17.63 6.08
N ARG A 397 3.81 18.95 6.10
CA ARG A 397 3.42 19.85 5.01
C ARG A 397 4.66 20.29 4.26
N ASP A 398 4.56 20.31 2.94
CA ASP A 398 5.64 20.71 2.02
C ASP A 398 5.71 22.24 1.90
N ILE A 399 5.81 22.92 3.06
CA ILE A 399 5.87 24.37 3.20
C ILE A 399 7.16 24.69 3.97
N SER A 400 8.24 24.91 3.21
CA SER A 400 9.56 25.33 3.71
C SER A 400 9.85 26.79 3.35
N THR A 401 10.72 27.44 4.12
CA THR A 401 11.40 28.67 3.70
C THR A 401 12.85 28.30 3.47
N ILE A 402 13.43 28.69 2.33
CA ILE A 402 14.87 28.59 2.09
C ILE A 402 15.50 29.95 2.44
N TYR A 403 16.61 29.91 3.17
CA TYR A 403 17.40 31.10 3.50
C TYR A 403 18.71 31.11 2.71
N ASP A 404 19.08 32.26 2.16
CA ASP A 404 20.36 32.46 1.50
C ASP A 404 21.51 32.67 2.53
N ILE A 405 22.76 32.64 2.06
CA ILE A 405 23.97 32.72 2.88
C ILE A 405 24.11 34.03 3.67
N ASP A 406 23.38 35.08 3.29
CA ASP A 406 23.30 36.35 4.01
C ASP A 406 22.21 36.36 5.10
N GLY A 407 21.45 35.26 5.25
CA GLY A 407 20.34 35.11 6.19
C GLY A 407 19.00 35.67 5.70
N SER A 408 18.92 36.20 4.48
CA SER A 408 17.66 36.60 3.85
C SER A 408 16.83 35.36 3.47
N ALA A 409 15.50 35.49 3.47
CA ALA A 409 14.64 34.47 2.85
C ALA A 409 14.76 34.59 1.32
N VAL A 410 14.82 33.45 0.64
CA VAL A 410 14.71 33.37 -0.83
C VAL A 410 13.29 33.78 -1.25
N ASP A 411 13.19 34.43 -2.41
CA ASP A 411 11.91 34.81 -3.01
C ASP A 411 11.19 33.58 -3.58
N GLU A 412 9.90 33.44 -3.30
CA GLU A 412 9.12 32.25 -3.67
C GLU A 412 8.98 32.05 -5.19
N ILE A 413 9.10 33.12 -6.00
CA ILE A 413 9.09 33.01 -7.47
C ILE A 413 10.45 32.50 -7.96
N GLN A 414 11.55 33.01 -7.40
CA GLN A 414 12.90 32.55 -7.72
C GLN A 414 13.08 31.07 -7.35
N ASP A 415 12.70 30.68 -6.13
CA ASP A 415 12.73 29.28 -5.65
C ASP A 415 12.00 28.35 -6.63
N ALA A 416 10.76 28.70 -7.01
CA ALA A 416 9.97 27.93 -7.96
C ALA A 416 10.53 27.93 -9.41
N MET A 417 11.32 28.94 -9.81
CA MET A 417 11.99 28.97 -11.12
C MET A 417 13.22 28.04 -11.17
N ASP A 418 14.03 28.06 -10.11
CA ASP A 418 15.20 27.19 -9.97
C ASP A 418 14.80 25.73 -9.72
N GLU A 419 13.75 25.46 -8.94
CA GLU A 419 13.20 24.12 -8.75
C GLU A 419 12.73 23.49 -10.07
N ARG A 420 11.99 24.24 -10.90
CA ARG A 420 11.56 23.76 -12.23
C ARG A 420 12.75 23.47 -13.14
N LEU A 421 13.77 24.33 -13.13
CA LEU A 421 14.99 24.13 -13.93
C LEU A 421 15.77 22.90 -13.47
N TYR A 422 15.88 22.67 -12.16
CA TYR A 422 16.45 21.45 -11.58
C TYR A 422 15.67 20.19 -12.00
N ASN A 423 14.33 20.24 -11.96
CA ASN A 423 13.48 19.10 -12.31
C ASN A 423 13.63 18.74 -13.79
N ASP A 424 13.63 19.71 -14.71
CA ASP A 424 13.88 19.46 -16.14
C ASP A 424 15.26 18.82 -16.39
N VAL A 425 16.33 19.30 -15.71
CA VAL A 425 17.66 18.66 -15.78
C VAL A 425 17.60 17.19 -15.34
N LEU A 426 16.82 16.88 -14.30
CA LEU A 426 16.65 15.53 -13.78
C LEU A 426 15.83 14.65 -14.73
N ASP A 427 14.73 15.16 -15.28
CA ASP A 427 13.83 14.45 -16.20
C ASP A 427 14.55 14.13 -17.53
N ARG A 428 15.25 15.10 -18.12
CA ARG A 428 16.09 14.88 -19.32
C ARG A 428 17.24 13.91 -19.05
N SER A 429 17.75 13.85 -17.82
CA SER A 429 18.72 12.81 -17.41
C SER A 429 18.06 11.44 -17.25
N GLY A 430 16.79 11.41 -16.80
CA GLY A 430 15.95 10.21 -16.67
C GLY A 430 15.65 9.50 -17.99
N ASN A 431 15.77 10.19 -19.14
CA ASN A 431 15.68 9.55 -20.46
C ASN A 431 16.74 8.46 -20.73
N TYR A 432 17.79 8.38 -19.89
CA TYR A 432 18.81 7.32 -19.93
C TYR A 432 18.57 6.15 -18.96
N ARG A 433 17.41 6.10 -18.29
CA ARG A 433 17.06 5.04 -17.32
C ARG A 433 16.85 3.66 -17.96
N HIS A 434 17.18 2.60 -17.21
CA HIS A 434 16.93 1.22 -17.62
C HIS A 434 15.44 0.88 -17.43
N LYS A 435 14.68 0.78 -18.52
CA LYS A 435 13.29 0.31 -18.47
C LYS A 435 13.23 -1.18 -18.12
N ALA A 436 12.77 -1.49 -16.90
CA ALA A 436 12.57 -2.86 -16.45
C ALA A 436 11.50 -3.58 -17.29
N ALA A 437 11.81 -4.77 -17.80
CA ALA A 437 10.88 -5.58 -18.58
C ALA A 437 9.85 -6.25 -17.66
N ILE A 438 8.68 -5.64 -17.49
CA ILE A 438 7.55 -6.23 -16.76
C ILE A 438 7.07 -7.48 -17.51
N LYS A 439 7.23 -8.66 -16.90
CA LYS A 439 6.66 -9.90 -17.44
C LYS A 439 5.15 -9.90 -17.19
N PRO A 440 4.29 -9.86 -18.23
CA PRO A 440 2.85 -9.88 -18.04
C PRO A 440 2.41 -11.23 -17.44
N THR A 441 1.43 -11.16 -16.56
CA THR A 441 0.76 -12.32 -15.97
C THR A 441 -0.68 -12.44 -16.50
N ALA A 442 -1.34 -13.57 -16.22
CA ALA A 442 -2.71 -13.79 -16.68
C ALA A 442 -3.68 -12.77 -16.06
N GLU A 443 -4.43 -12.07 -16.93
CA GLU A 443 -5.43 -11.07 -16.55
C GLU A 443 -6.85 -11.66 -16.50
N GLY A 444 -7.68 -11.11 -15.61
CA GLY A 444 -9.13 -11.32 -15.59
C GLY A 444 -9.88 -10.28 -16.44
N ASP A 445 -11.15 -10.58 -16.72
CA ASP A 445 -12.02 -9.66 -17.46
C ASP A 445 -12.38 -8.44 -16.59
N ARG A 446 -11.87 -7.26 -16.96
CA ARG A 446 -11.96 -6.05 -16.15
C ARG A 446 -13.39 -5.56 -15.93
N ASP A 447 -14.26 -5.63 -16.94
CA ASP A 447 -15.69 -5.26 -16.78
C ASP A 447 -16.39 -6.19 -15.78
N THR A 448 -16.12 -7.49 -15.85
CA THR A 448 -16.67 -8.51 -14.96
C THR A 448 -16.19 -8.31 -13.53
N ILE A 449 -14.91 -7.95 -13.32
CA ILE A 449 -14.33 -7.59 -12.01
C ILE A 449 -14.98 -6.29 -11.48
N LEU A 450 -15.04 -5.22 -12.27
CA LEU A 450 -15.64 -3.93 -11.90
C LEU A 450 -17.11 -4.05 -11.46
N HIS A 451 -17.85 -5.01 -12.02
CA HIS A 451 -19.23 -5.29 -11.65
C HIS A 451 -19.40 -6.36 -10.56
N GLY A 452 -18.31 -6.98 -10.08
CA GLY A 452 -18.32 -8.04 -9.06
C GLY A 452 -18.97 -9.35 -9.52
N ARG A 453 -18.99 -9.62 -10.84
CA ARG A 453 -19.56 -10.81 -11.48
C ARG A 453 -18.48 -11.89 -11.67
N ASP A 454 -18.85 -13.16 -11.86
CA ASP A 454 -17.89 -14.24 -12.16
C ASP A 454 -18.26 -14.91 -13.48
N ILE A 455 -17.25 -15.38 -14.23
CA ILE A 455 -17.44 -16.24 -15.41
C ILE A 455 -17.66 -17.67 -14.91
N THR A 456 -18.77 -18.29 -15.29
CA THR A 456 -19.15 -19.64 -14.84
C THR A 456 -18.72 -20.76 -15.79
N VAL A 457 -18.29 -20.42 -17.00
CA VAL A 457 -17.94 -21.34 -18.10
C VAL A 457 -16.46 -21.71 -18.02
N SER A 458 -16.16 -22.99 -18.28
CA SER A 458 -14.81 -23.50 -18.51
C SER A 458 -14.74 -24.16 -19.89
N ASP A 459 -13.61 -24.01 -20.58
CA ASP A 459 -13.27 -24.78 -21.78
C ASP A 459 -12.15 -25.81 -21.53
N GLY A 460 -11.68 -25.93 -20.28
CA GLY A 460 -10.61 -26.82 -19.88
C GLY A 460 -9.19 -26.34 -20.22
N VAL A 461 -9.04 -25.20 -20.90
CA VAL A 461 -7.72 -24.67 -21.29
C VAL A 461 -7.07 -23.96 -20.10
N THR A 462 -5.95 -24.50 -19.64
CA THR A 462 -5.18 -23.93 -18.53
C THR A 462 -4.54 -22.59 -18.91
N VAL A 463 -4.21 -21.76 -17.91
CA VAL A 463 -3.49 -20.51 -18.09
C VAL A 463 -2.16 -20.71 -18.84
N GLN A 464 -1.38 -21.75 -18.53
CA GLN A 464 -0.12 -22.03 -19.24
C GLN A 464 -0.38 -22.26 -20.74
N GLN A 465 -1.30 -23.18 -21.08
CA GLN A 465 -1.62 -23.51 -22.47
C GLN A 465 -2.15 -22.29 -23.25
N TYR A 466 -2.98 -21.47 -22.60
CA TYR A 466 -3.51 -20.25 -23.20
C TYR A 466 -2.40 -19.23 -23.49
N GLU A 467 -1.52 -18.96 -22.52
CA GLU A 467 -0.41 -18.01 -22.68
C GLU A 467 0.64 -18.48 -23.68
N GLU A 468 0.98 -19.78 -23.71
CA GLU A 468 1.89 -20.34 -24.71
C GLU A 468 1.32 -20.20 -26.13
N ALA A 469 0.03 -20.48 -26.33
CA ALA A 469 -0.63 -20.28 -27.61
C ALA A 469 -0.86 -18.80 -27.94
N ARG A 470 -0.98 -17.92 -26.94
CA ARG A 470 -1.02 -16.46 -27.15
C ARG A 470 0.33 -15.96 -27.66
N ALA A 471 1.42 -16.37 -27.01
CA ALA A 471 2.80 -16.05 -27.40
C ALA A 471 3.17 -16.63 -28.79
N ALA A 472 2.69 -17.83 -29.12
CA ALA A 472 2.86 -18.43 -30.44
C ALA A 472 1.91 -17.90 -31.53
N GLY A 473 0.97 -17.01 -31.20
CA GLY A 473 -0.06 -16.52 -32.13
C GLY A 473 -1.14 -17.53 -32.51
N THR A 474 -1.13 -18.72 -31.90
CA THR A 474 -1.99 -19.88 -32.21
C THR A 474 -3.21 -20.03 -31.28
N HIS A 475 -3.44 -19.13 -30.32
CA HIS A 475 -4.57 -19.20 -29.38
C HIS A 475 -5.95 -19.38 -30.06
N ASN A 476 -6.13 -18.84 -31.28
CA ASN A 476 -7.34 -19.05 -32.10
C ASN A 476 -7.56 -20.51 -32.55
N LEU A 477 -6.54 -21.36 -32.47
CA LEU A 477 -6.58 -22.80 -32.81
C LEU A 477 -6.85 -23.69 -31.59
N LEU A 478 -6.56 -23.22 -30.37
CA LEU A 478 -6.93 -23.94 -29.13
C LEU A 478 -8.44 -23.88 -28.87
N LEU A 479 -9.10 -22.81 -29.31
CA LEU A 479 -10.54 -22.61 -29.16
C LEU A 479 -11.29 -23.46 -30.21
N PRO A 480 -12.12 -24.45 -29.83
CA PRO A 480 -12.86 -25.27 -30.78
C PRO A 480 -13.74 -24.41 -31.71
N ALA A 481 -13.61 -24.65 -33.01
CA ALA A 481 -14.06 -23.75 -34.07
C ALA A 481 -15.54 -23.30 -33.93
N ALA A 482 -15.73 -22.05 -33.51
CA ALA A 482 -16.83 -21.14 -33.88
C ALA A 482 -18.24 -21.75 -34.05
N ARG A 483 -18.69 -22.61 -33.11
CA ARG A 483 -20.07 -23.10 -33.07
C ARG A 483 -20.69 -22.77 -31.71
N PHE A 484 -21.88 -22.16 -31.76
CA PHE A 484 -22.64 -21.59 -30.64
C PHE A 484 -22.13 -20.28 -30.01
N ARG A 485 -21.94 -19.25 -30.84
CA ARG A 485 -22.30 -17.86 -30.46
C ARG A 485 -23.35 -17.28 -31.42
N ARG A 486 -24.63 -17.55 -31.16
CA ARG A 486 -25.73 -16.65 -31.55
C ARG A 486 -26.20 -15.96 -30.27
N GLY A 487 -25.97 -14.66 -30.13
CA GLY A 487 -26.46 -13.89 -28.96
C GLY A 487 -25.51 -12.87 -28.33
N ILE A 488 -24.30 -12.67 -28.86
CA ILE A 488 -23.42 -11.57 -28.44
C ILE A 488 -23.13 -10.72 -29.69
N GLY A 489 -23.31 -9.40 -29.58
CA GLY A 489 -23.30 -8.48 -30.72
C GLY A 489 -21.95 -8.44 -31.45
N HIS A 490 -22.02 -8.16 -32.76
CA HIS A 490 -20.84 -7.90 -33.59
C HIS A 490 -20.13 -6.61 -33.13
N ASN A 491 -19.15 -6.78 -32.24
CA ASN A 491 -18.05 -5.84 -31.98
C ASN A 491 -16.81 -6.52 -31.37
N ALA A 492 -16.93 -7.76 -30.86
CA ALA A 492 -15.81 -8.53 -30.30
C ALA A 492 -14.90 -9.21 -31.37
N SER A 493 -14.82 -8.67 -32.59
CA SER A 493 -14.01 -9.20 -33.69
C SER A 493 -13.21 -8.11 -34.41
N ARG A 494 -12.66 -7.17 -33.62
CA ARG A 494 -11.59 -6.25 -34.04
C ARG A 494 -10.78 -5.78 -32.84
N ILE A 495 -10.42 -6.72 -31.96
CA ILE A 495 -9.35 -6.52 -30.98
C ILE A 495 -8.04 -6.53 -31.79
N LEU A 496 -7.66 -5.35 -32.28
CA LEU A 496 -6.25 -4.99 -32.33
C LEU A 496 -5.67 -5.27 -30.94
N PRO A 497 -4.41 -5.75 -30.81
CA PRO A 497 -3.83 -5.96 -29.50
C PRO A 497 -4.04 -4.68 -28.69
N PRO A 498 -4.63 -4.76 -27.48
CA PRO A 498 -4.75 -3.57 -26.66
C PRO A 498 -3.34 -3.02 -26.48
N PRO A 499 -3.14 -1.68 -26.46
CA PRO A 499 -1.93 -1.18 -25.83
C PRO A 499 -1.89 -1.83 -24.46
N SER A 500 -0.80 -2.55 -24.18
CA SER A 500 -0.57 -3.15 -22.88
C SER A 500 -0.87 -2.09 -21.82
N SER A 501 -1.56 -2.45 -20.74
CA SER A 501 -1.58 -1.60 -19.57
C SER A 501 -0.22 -1.67 -18.87
N GLN A 502 0.77 -1.09 -19.54
CA GLN A 502 1.58 -0.08 -18.90
C GLN A 502 0.64 0.74 -17.99
N ILE A 503 0.94 0.76 -16.69
CA ILE A 503 0.92 2.04 -15.96
C ILE A 503 1.54 3.01 -16.95
N SER A 504 0.81 4.05 -17.37
CA SER A 504 1.19 4.86 -18.53
C SER A 504 2.65 5.31 -18.40
N ASP A 505 3.52 4.53 -19.05
CA ASP A 505 4.82 4.94 -19.54
C ASP A 505 4.39 6.09 -20.43
N LEU A 506 4.53 7.31 -19.91
CA LEU A 506 4.10 8.54 -20.58
C LEU A 506 4.64 8.39 -22.00
N ALA A 507 3.74 8.22 -22.98
CA ALA A 507 4.12 8.49 -24.35
C ALA A 507 4.63 9.92 -24.27
N PRO A 508 5.93 10.17 -24.56
CA PRO A 508 6.55 11.41 -24.17
C PRO A 508 5.67 12.54 -24.71
N ASP A 509 5.05 13.29 -23.79
CA ASP A 509 4.49 14.59 -24.10
C ASP A 509 5.64 15.30 -24.82
N GLU A 510 5.44 15.69 -26.09
CA GLU A 510 6.55 16.05 -26.99
C GLU A 510 7.47 17.05 -26.28
N GLU A 511 8.60 16.56 -25.75
CA GLU A 511 9.38 17.31 -24.76
C GLU A 511 9.74 18.65 -25.38
N LEU A 512 9.27 19.73 -24.77
CA LEU A 512 9.55 21.06 -25.32
C LEU A 512 11.07 21.23 -25.36
N PRO A 513 11.63 21.80 -26.46
CA PRO A 513 13.05 22.10 -26.52
C PRO A 513 13.48 22.88 -25.28
N ALA A 514 14.62 22.55 -24.68
CA ALA A 514 15.11 23.14 -23.43
C ALA A 514 14.92 24.67 -23.33
N ALA A 515 15.19 25.40 -24.42
CA ALA A 515 15.00 26.84 -24.50
C ALA A 515 13.54 27.30 -24.37
N MET A 516 12.58 26.54 -24.93
CA MET A 516 11.14 26.83 -24.82
C MET A 516 10.61 26.48 -23.43
N GLU A 517 11.06 25.38 -22.83
CA GLU A 517 10.68 25.02 -21.46
C GLU A 517 11.17 26.07 -20.46
N CYS A 518 12.41 26.57 -20.62
CA CYS A 518 12.92 27.68 -19.81
C CYS A 518 12.04 28.95 -19.91
N GLN A 519 11.50 29.26 -21.09
CA GLN A 519 10.56 30.37 -21.25
C GLN A 519 9.22 30.10 -20.55
N SER A 520 8.72 28.86 -20.57
CA SER A 520 7.56 28.39 -19.80
C SER A 520 7.77 28.63 -18.29
N MET A 521 8.98 28.34 -17.79
CA MET A 521 9.36 28.55 -16.41
C MET A 521 9.49 30.04 -16.01
N GLY A 522 9.54 30.98 -16.96
CA GLY A 522 9.73 32.40 -16.71
C GLY A 522 11.14 32.94 -16.93
N TRP A 523 12.09 32.11 -17.40
CA TRP A 523 13.46 32.57 -17.69
C TRP A 523 13.52 33.38 -18.99
N ARG A 524 14.34 34.45 -18.97
CA ARG A 524 14.72 35.18 -20.19
C ARG A 524 15.95 34.51 -20.80
N LEU A 525 15.83 34.06 -22.05
CA LEU A 525 16.95 33.53 -22.83
C LEU A 525 18.00 34.60 -23.16
N LEU A 526 19.26 34.17 -23.29
CA LEU A 526 20.37 34.99 -23.77
C LEU A 526 20.25 35.30 -25.27
N ASP A 527 20.85 36.42 -25.71
CA ASP A 527 20.80 36.86 -27.09
C ASP A 527 21.47 35.85 -28.05
N GLY A 528 20.74 35.45 -29.09
CA GLY A 528 21.20 34.49 -30.11
C GLY A 528 20.76 33.04 -29.90
N ILE A 529 20.12 32.73 -28.78
CA ILE A 529 19.51 31.41 -28.52
C ILE A 529 18.17 31.31 -29.26
N SER A 530 17.94 30.18 -29.94
CA SER A 530 16.71 29.87 -30.64
C SER A 530 15.71 29.18 -29.69
N PRO A 531 14.39 29.43 -29.78
CA PRO A 531 13.37 28.66 -29.05
C PRO A 531 13.29 27.17 -29.44
N ARG A 532 14.14 26.70 -30.36
CA ARG A 532 14.31 25.30 -30.74
C ARG A 532 15.63 24.69 -30.25
N ASP A 533 16.45 25.45 -29.53
CA ASP A 533 17.69 24.93 -28.96
C ASP A 533 17.37 24.01 -27.77
N ASP A 534 18.11 22.92 -27.69
CA ASP A 534 17.86 21.81 -26.77
C ASP A 534 19.17 21.25 -26.21
N LEU A 535 19.08 20.46 -25.14
CA LEU A 535 20.25 19.84 -24.52
C LEU A 535 20.76 18.64 -25.33
N ASN A 536 22.07 18.50 -25.44
CA ASN A 536 22.71 17.29 -25.95
C ASN A 536 23.46 16.57 -24.81
N LEU A 537 22.73 15.71 -24.10
CA LEU A 537 23.25 14.86 -23.03
C LEU A 537 23.81 13.53 -23.55
N ASP A 538 23.59 13.24 -24.84
CA ASP A 538 23.82 11.93 -25.45
C ASP A 538 25.31 11.53 -25.44
N ALA A 539 26.19 12.51 -25.65
CA ALA A 539 27.64 12.33 -25.60
C ALA A 539 28.15 11.97 -24.20
N ILE A 540 27.66 12.66 -23.15
CA ILE A 540 28.08 12.41 -21.77
C ILE A 540 27.45 11.11 -21.23
N ALA A 541 26.16 10.88 -21.47
CA ALA A 541 25.46 9.68 -21.03
C ALA A 541 26.08 8.40 -21.59
N LYS A 542 26.49 8.40 -22.87
CA LYS A 542 27.06 7.23 -23.56
C LYS A 542 28.58 7.08 -23.42
N THR A 543 29.25 7.94 -22.64
CA THR A 543 30.71 7.88 -22.41
C THR A 543 31.15 6.60 -21.69
N SER A 544 30.31 6.02 -20.82
CA SER A 544 30.61 4.82 -20.04
C SER A 544 29.35 4.00 -19.79
N SER A 545 29.47 2.67 -19.76
CA SER A 545 28.37 1.79 -19.30
C SER A 545 28.12 1.88 -17.79
N LYS A 546 28.96 2.62 -17.07
CA LYS A 546 28.89 2.92 -15.64
C LYS A 546 28.82 4.43 -15.42
N GLN A 547 28.10 5.14 -16.30
CA GLN A 547 27.98 6.58 -16.18
C GLN A 547 27.17 6.95 -14.93
N THR A 548 27.55 8.05 -14.29
CA THR A 548 26.91 8.53 -13.07
C THR A 548 25.80 9.53 -13.39
N LEU A 549 24.77 9.59 -12.53
CA LEU A 549 23.72 10.60 -12.64
C LEU A 549 24.31 12.02 -12.54
N GLY A 550 25.18 12.26 -11.54
CA GLY A 550 25.81 13.55 -11.31
C GLY A 550 26.56 14.10 -12.53
N ALA A 551 27.33 13.26 -13.22
CA ALA A 551 28.08 13.68 -14.41
C ALA A 551 27.20 14.12 -15.59
N VAL A 552 25.99 13.56 -15.72
CA VAL A 552 25.04 13.97 -16.77
C VAL A 552 24.29 15.24 -16.36
N MET A 553 23.80 15.31 -15.12
CA MET A 553 23.12 16.50 -14.61
C MET A 553 24.04 17.74 -14.59
N ASP A 554 25.33 17.57 -14.21
CA ASP A 554 26.32 18.65 -14.20
C ASP A 554 26.60 19.20 -15.62
N GLU A 555 26.61 18.34 -16.66
CA GLU A 555 26.70 18.80 -18.05
C GLU A 555 25.39 19.45 -18.53
N GLY A 556 24.23 19.00 -18.05
CA GLY A 556 22.93 19.64 -18.30
C GLY A 556 22.88 21.08 -17.77
N VAL A 557 23.23 21.29 -16.49
CA VAL A 557 23.36 22.63 -15.89
C VAL A 557 24.35 23.50 -16.68
N LYS A 558 25.50 22.94 -17.06
CA LYS A 558 26.52 23.63 -17.86
C LYS A 558 26.09 23.96 -19.30
N GLN A 559 25.08 23.28 -19.84
CA GLN A 559 24.43 23.66 -21.11
C GLN A 559 23.37 24.75 -20.87
N TYR A 560 22.58 24.66 -19.80
CA TYR A 560 21.65 25.72 -19.41
C TYR A 560 22.34 27.06 -19.11
N GLN A 561 23.54 27.05 -18.51
CA GLN A 561 24.39 28.24 -18.34
C GLN A 561 24.77 28.95 -19.65
N ARG A 562 24.61 28.30 -20.82
CA ARG A 562 24.82 28.92 -22.14
C ARG A 562 23.53 29.51 -22.72
N MET A 563 22.38 29.09 -22.21
CA MET A 563 21.05 29.53 -22.64
C MET A 563 20.49 30.66 -21.74
N LEU A 564 20.83 30.63 -20.45
CA LEU A 564 20.20 31.41 -19.39
C LEU A 564 21.20 32.33 -18.66
N PRO A 565 20.78 33.53 -18.22
CA PRO A 565 21.60 34.45 -17.43
C PRO A 565 21.67 34.03 -15.95
N LEU A 566 22.06 32.79 -15.67
CA LEU A 566 22.15 32.27 -14.29
C LEU A 566 23.16 33.06 -13.45
N THR A 567 22.79 33.28 -12.19
CA THR A 567 23.57 33.98 -11.17
C THR A 567 24.14 33.00 -10.13
N PRO A 568 25.11 33.42 -9.30
CA PRO A 568 25.60 32.58 -8.22
C PRO A 568 24.54 32.22 -7.15
N LYS A 569 23.40 32.94 -7.09
CA LYS A 569 22.29 32.59 -6.20
C LYS A 569 21.48 31.42 -6.76
N ASP A 570 21.19 31.47 -8.05
CA ASP A 570 20.52 30.39 -8.80
C ASP A 570 21.36 29.10 -8.71
N MET A 571 22.69 29.21 -8.87
CA MET A 571 23.61 28.09 -8.65
C MET A 571 23.58 27.52 -7.22
N ARG A 572 23.38 28.37 -6.20
CA ARG A 572 23.18 27.90 -4.81
C ARG A 572 21.84 27.17 -4.65
N LEU A 573 20.76 27.67 -5.27
CA LEU A 573 19.43 27.05 -5.25
C LEU A 573 19.44 25.68 -5.94
N LEU A 574 19.95 25.61 -7.18
CA LEU A 574 20.16 24.34 -7.89
C LEU A 574 20.96 23.35 -7.03
N ASN A 575 22.04 23.79 -6.36
CA ASN A 575 22.81 22.90 -5.50
C ASN A 575 22.13 22.53 -4.18
N TRP A 576 21.14 23.29 -3.72
CA TRP A 576 20.27 22.89 -2.62
C TRP A 576 19.35 21.72 -3.02
N HIS A 577 18.77 21.75 -4.23
CA HIS A 577 18.01 20.62 -4.75
C HIS A 577 18.89 19.38 -5.01
N TYR A 578 20.12 19.56 -5.52
CA TYR A 578 21.11 18.46 -5.59
C TYR A 578 21.39 17.89 -4.19
N ALA A 579 21.62 18.73 -3.18
CA ALA A 579 21.82 18.29 -1.80
C ALA A 579 20.61 17.52 -1.24
N ASN A 580 19.40 17.88 -1.65
CA ASN A 580 18.17 17.18 -1.29
C ASN A 580 18.07 15.79 -1.95
N LEU A 581 18.51 15.65 -3.21
CA LEU A 581 18.62 14.35 -3.88
C LEU A 581 19.74 13.48 -3.28
N GLU A 582 20.85 14.10 -2.86
CA GLU A 582 21.95 13.44 -2.12
C GLU A 582 21.52 13.00 -0.71
N TYR A 583 20.58 13.72 -0.08
CA TYR A 583 19.93 13.32 1.17
C TYR A 583 19.02 12.11 0.95
N ALA A 584 18.14 12.16 -0.04
CA ALA A 584 17.23 11.05 -0.36
C ALA A 584 18.00 9.74 -0.60
N ASN A 585 19.10 9.81 -1.36
CA ASN A 585 19.95 8.67 -1.69
C ASN A 585 21.08 8.37 -0.69
N ALA A 586 21.31 9.23 0.31
CA ALA A 586 22.46 9.20 1.23
C ALA A 586 23.84 9.03 0.56
N THR A 587 24.04 9.62 -0.62
CA THR A 587 25.32 9.59 -1.35
C THR A 587 25.45 10.80 -2.26
N ASN A 588 26.68 11.15 -2.62
CA ASN A 588 26.98 12.09 -3.69
C ASN A 588 26.44 11.56 -5.05
N LEU A 589 25.87 12.45 -5.87
CA LEU A 589 25.28 12.08 -7.17
C LEU A 589 26.30 11.49 -8.15
N ASN A 590 27.58 11.85 -8.03
CA ASN A 590 28.70 11.27 -8.78
C ASN A 590 29.04 9.82 -8.37
N ARG A 591 28.17 9.17 -7.58
CA ARG A 591 28.24 7.74 -7.27
C ARG A 591 26.97 6.98 -7.66
N LEU A 592 25.86 7.68 -7.95
CA LEU A 592 24.60 7.08 -8.37
C LEU A 592 24.67 6.62 -9.82
N SER A 593 24.07 5.47 -10.13
CA SER A 593 23.94 4.97 -11.50
C SER A 593 22.99 5.84 -12.30
N LEU A 594 23.45 6.39 -13.43
CA LEU A 594 22.57 7.12 -14.37
C LEU A 594 21.35 6.28 -14.76
N SER A 595 21.56 4.99 -15.02
CA SER A 595 20.53 4.14 -15.61
C SER A 595 19.67 3.37 -14.59
N GLY A 596 19.83 3.59 -13.29
CA GLY A 596 19.10 2.79 -12.30
C GLY A 596 19.07 3.30 -10.87
N TRP A 597 19.44 4.55 -10.62
CA TRP A 597 19.26 5.18 -9.31
C TRP A 597 17.79 5.19 -8.87
N ASP A 598 16.87 5.26 -9.83
CA ASP A 598 15.40 5.31 -9.75
C ASP A 598 14.72 3.95 -10.01
N GLN A 599 15.42 2.82 -9.86
CA GLN A 599 14.89 1.49 -10.19
C GLN A 599 13.61 1.07 -9.42
N ASP A 600 13.32 1.72 -8.29
CA ASP A 600 12.14 1.53 -7.45
C ASP A 600 10.98 2.47 -7.80
N MET A 601 11.17 3.39 -8.75
CA MET A 601 10.12 4.25 -9.30
C MET A 601 8.92 3.44 -9.79
N GLY A 602 7.70 3.93 -9.52
CA GLY A 602 6.44 3.23 -9.74
C GLY A 602 6.02 2.31 -8.58
N ASN A 603 6.82 2.22 -7.51
CA ASN A 603 6.45 1.54 -6.25
C ASN A 603 6.23 2.54 -5.10
N GLU A 604 6.15 3.84 -5.38
CA GLU A 604 5.91 4.87 -4.37
C GLU A 604 4.54 4.70 -3.69
N PHE A 605 4.47 5.05 -2.41
CA PHE A 605 3.20 5.16 -1.69
C PHE A 605 2.68 6.59 -1.73
N GLU A 606 1.35 6.72 -1.73
CA GLU A 606 0.67 8.01 -1.80
C GLU A 606 0.26 8.53 -0.41
N GLY A 607 -0.22 9.78 -0.40
CA GLY A 607 -0.65 10.48 0.79
C GLY A 607 0.51 11.17 1.52
N GLU A 608 0.16 12.08 2.43
CA GLU A 608 1.14 12.93 3.12
C GLU A 608 2.19 12.11 3.88
N HIS A 609 3.45 12.52 3.74
CA HIS A 609 4.54 11.99 4.56
C HIS A 609 4.30 12.28 6.05
N SER A 610 4.73 11.41 6.94
CA SER A 610 4.43 11.57 8.37
C SER A 610 5.56 11.13 9.31
N GLN A 611 5.50 11.61 10.55
CA GLN A 611 6.46 11.29 11.62
C GLN A 611 5.72 10.80 12.87
N ILE A 612 6.26 9.78 13.56
CA ILE A 612 5.62 9.25 14.78
C ILE A 612 5.91 10.15 15.98
N ILE A 613 4.84 10.65 16.62
CA ILE A 613 4.91 11.46 17.83
C ILE A 613 5.38 10.59 19.02
N GLY A 614 6.39 11.06 19.75
CA GLY A 614 7.05 10.27 20.81
C GLY A 614 8.02 9.19 20.31
N GLY A 615 8.26 9.15 18.99
CA GLY A 615 9.40 8.45 18.38
C GLY A 615 9.06 7.15 17.64
N TYR A 616 9.73 6.94 16.50
CA TYR A 616 9.50 5.83 15.56
C TYR A 616 9.91 4.45 16.13
N GLN A 617 10.75 4.40 17.16
CA GLN A 617 11.11 3.14 17.83
C GLN A 617 9.90 2.48 18.54
N GLN A 618 8.73 3.13 18.60
CA GLN A 618 7.47 2.50 19.00
C GLN A 618 7.09 1.31 18.09
N VAL A 619 7.36 1.37 16.78
CA VAL A 619 7.02 0.28 15.83
C VAL A 619 7.81 -1.02 16.10
N PRO A 620 9.16 -1.03 16.14
CA PRO A 620 9.90 -2.24 16.48
C PRO A 620 9.64 -2.72 17.92
N ARG A 621 9.28 -1.83 18.87
CA ARG A 621 8.80 -2.26 20.19
C ARG A 621 7.48 -3.01 20.10
N GLY A 622 6.51 -2.50 19.34
CA GLY A 622 5.24 -3.17 19.07
C GLY A 622 5.45 -4.58 18.50
N LEU A 623 6.20 -4.70 17.40
CA LEU A 623 6.55 -5.99 16.79
C LEU A 623 7.22 -6.96 17.78
N TRP A 624 8.07 -6.45 18.66
CA TRP A 624 8.74 -7.25 19.69
C TRP A 624 7.80 -7.76 20.81
N SER A 625 6.89 -6.90 21.29
CA SER A 625 6.10 -7.20 22.49
C SER A 625 4.68 -7.70 22.24
N LEU A 626 4.09 -7.45 21.06
CA LEU A 626 2.67 -7.69 20.77
C LEU A 626 2.47 -8.61 19.56
N PRO A 627 1.48 -9.54 19.60
CA PRO A 627 0.59 -9.83 20.73
C PRO A 627 1.31 -10.56 21.90
N THR A 628 2.38 -11.28 21.59
CA THR A 628 3.21 -12.07 22.52
C THR A 628 4.65 -11.55 22.50
N LYS A 629 5.41 -11.70 23.59
CA LYS A 629 6.81 -11.23 23.60
C LYS A 629 7.75 -12.22 22.89
N LEU A 630 8.53 -11.76 21.92
CA LEU A 630 9.54 -12.57 21.21
C LEU A 630 10.83 -12.78 22.04
N ASP A 631 11.50 -13.92 21.87
CA ASP A 631 12.85 -14.21 22.40
C ASP A 631 13.89 -13.39 21.64
N VAL A 632 14.11 -12.14 22.10
CA VAL A 632 15.15 -11.24 21.60
C VAL A 632 16.22 -11.09 22.68
N ARG A 633 17.47 -11.37 22.31
CA ARG A 633 18.64 -11.34 23.19
C ARG A 633 19.58 -10.23 22.73
N THR A 634 19.72 -9.22 23.57
CA THR A 634 20.57 -8.05 23.32
C THR A 634 21.96 -8.22 23.92
N ASN A 635 22.94 -7.53 23.35
CA ASN A 635 24.38 -7.72 23.62
C ASN A 635 24.88 -9.12 23.22
N GLU A 636 24.30 -9.69 22.17
CA GLU A 636 24.73 -10.95 21.53
C GLU A 636 25.38 -10.64 20.18
N THR A 637 26.67 -10.27 20.20
CA THR A 637 27.41 -10.09 18.94
C THR A 637 27.64 -11.45 18.29
N VAL A 638 27.12 -11.66 17.07
CA VAL A 638 27.52 -12.78 16.22
C VAL A 638 28.86 -12.44 15.56
N THR A 639 29.81 -13.37 15.61
CA THR A 639 31.16 -13.22 15.02
C THR A 639 31.41 -14.15 13.85
N LYS A 640 30.79 -15.34 13.84
CA LYS A 640 30.96 -16.35 12.79
C LYS A 640 29.68 -17.15 12.55
N ILE A 641 29.44 -17.55 11.31
CA ILE A 641 28.34 -18.44 10.89
C ILE A 641 28.95 -19.62 10.12
N THR A 642 28.74 -20.84 10.62
CA THR A 642 29.18 -22.09 9.97
C THR A 642 27.98 -22.82 9.37
N TYR A 643 27.92 -22.96 8.05
CA TYR A 643 26.73 -23.45 7.30
C TYR A 643 27.11 -24.39 6.14
N ASP A 644 26.13 -25.12 5.58
CA ASP A 644 26.32 -25.87 4.32
C ASP A 644 25.91 -24.98 3.13
N SER A 645 26.88 -24.61 2.30
CA SER A 645 26.65 -23.80 1.10
C SER A 645 26.01 -24.57 -0.06
N THR A 646 26.02 -25.91 -0.02
CA THR A 646 25.44 -26.76 -1.07
C THR A 646 23.96 -27.02 -0.86
N GLY A 647 23.50 -27.02 0.41
CA GLY A 647 22.15 -27.46 0.78
C GLY A 647 21.89 -28.95 0.54
N THR A 648 22.94 -29.75 0.27
CA THR A 648 22.81 -31.17 -0.06
C THR A 648 23.12 -32.10 1.12
N ALA A 649 23.77 -31.59 2.18
CA ALA A 649 24.10 -32.39 3.34
C ALA A 649 22.86 -32.66 4.21
N LYS A 650 22.31 -33.89 4.10
CA LYS A 650 21.23 -34.35 4.97
C LYS A 650 21.62 -34.19 6.45
N ASN A 651 20.77 -33.51 7.22
CA ASN A 651 20.86 -33.29 8.67
C ASN A 651 21.95 -32.33 9.19
N HIS A 652 22.61 -31.52 8.34
CA HIS A 652 23.53 -30.50 8.88
C HIS A 652 22.79 -29.23 9.33
N LYS A 653 22.97 -28.88 10.61
CA LYS A 653 22.46 -27.64 11.19
C LYS A 653 23.52 -26.54 11.09
N THR A 654 23.09 -25.30 10.94
CA THR A 654 23.99 -24.13 10.93
C THR A 654 24.34 -23.72 12.35
N ILE A 655 25.60 -23.37 12.58
CA ILE A 655 26.12 -22.94 13.88
C ILE A 655 26.41 -21.45 13.82
N VAL A 656 25.70 -20.68 14.63
CA VAL A 656 25.91 -19.24 14.83
C VAL A 656 26.77 -19.07 16.08
N HIS A 657 27.98 -18.54 15.93
CA HIS A 657 28.90 -18.29 17.05
C HIS A 657 28.71 -16.87 17.55
N THR A 658 28.35 -16.71 18.84
CA THR A 658 28.32 -15.41 19.52
C THR A 658 29.46 -15.28 20.52
N GLU A 659 29.69 -14.06 21.03
CA GLU A 659 30.57 -13.79 22.17
C GLU A 659 30.22 -14.62 23.42
N ASN A 660 28.96 -15.09 23.55
CA ASN A 660 28.47 -15.92 24.65
C ASN A 660 28.37 -17.43 24.32
N GLY A 661 28.80 -17.84 23.12
CA GLY A 661 28.90 -19.25 22.70
C GLY A 661 28.11 -19.61 21.44
N PRO A 662 28.25 -20.86 20.95
CA PRO A 662 27.59 -21.31 19.72
C PRO A 662 26.12 -21.68 19.93
N ILE A 663 25.27 -21.28 18.99
CA ILE A 663 23.85 -21.63 18.90
C ILE A 663 23.63 -22.41 17.60
N THR A 664 23.09 -23.63 17.72
CA THR A 664 22.77 -24.49 16.57
C THR A 664 21.34 -24.25 16.09
N ALA A 665 21.15 -24.05 14.79
CA ALA A 665 19.88 -23.71 14.16
C ALA A 665 19.64 -24.51 12.87
N ASP A 666 18.38 -24.83 12.58
CA ASP A 666 17.96 -25.48 11.34
C ASP A 666 17.88 -24.46 10.18
N HIS A 667 17.52 -23.21 10.50
CA HIS A 667 17.61 -22.07 9.58
C HIS A 667 18.24 -20.85 10.28
N VAL A 668 19.00 -20.05 9.53
CA VAL A 668 19.53 -18.76 9.99
C VAL A 668 19.09 -17.65 9.06
N VAL A 669 18.65 -16.52 9.61
CA VAL A 669 18.31 -15.31 8.86
C VAL A 669 19.29 -14.21 9.23
N TYR A 670 20.10 -13.75 8.27
CA TYR A 670 20.96 -12.60 8.45
C TYR A 670 20.20 -11.31 8.10
N THR A 671 20.12 -10.37 9.06
CA THR A 671 19.51 -9.04 8.87
C THR A 671 20.43 -7.86 9.21
N GLY A 672 21.74 -8.13 9.29
CA GLY A 672 22.76 -7.07 9.32
C GLY A 672 22.70 -6.21 8.06
N SER A 673 23.20 -4.99 8.17
CA SER A 673 23.26 -4.04 7.05
C SER A 673 24.15 -4.53 5.89
N LEU A 674 23.94 -3.97 4.69
CA LEU A 674 24.89 -4.15 3.59
C LEU A 674 26.31 -3.67 3.96
N GLY A 675 26.44 -2.59 4.75
CA GLY A 675 27.72 -2.11 5.26
C GLY A 675 28.48 -3.15 6.10
N THR A 676 27.81 -3.89 7.00
CA THR A 676 28.45 -4.97 7.79
C THR A 676 28.85 -6.17 6.93
N LEU A 677 28.16 -6.43 5.81
CA LEU A 677 28.56 -7.44 4.83
C LEU A 677 29.81 -7.02 4.05
N LYS A 678 29.84 -5.77 3.56
CA LYS A 678 31.00 -5.16 2.87
C LYS A 678 32.25 -5.05 3.75
N HIS A 679 32.09 -4.82 5.05
CA HIS A 679 33.20 -4.76 6.01
C HIS A 679 33.63 -6.15 6.52
N HIS A 680 32.92 -7.23 6.15
CA HIS A 680 33.13 -8.58 6.65
C HIS A 680 33.12 -8.67 8.20
N ASP A 681 32.23 -7.93 8.87
CA ASP A 681 32.12 -7.89 10.34
C ASP A 681 31.68 -9.25 10.94
N VAL A 682 31.19 -10.17 10.11
CA VAL A 682 30.84 -11.56 10.48
C VAL A 682 31.51 -12.52 9.51
N GLU A 683 32.23 -13.51 10.04
CA GLU A 683 32.88 -14.54 9.24
C GLU A 683 31.86 -15.57 8.73
N PHE A 684 31.77 -15.76 7.42
CA PHE A 684 30.98 -16.82 6.79
C PHE A 684 31.89 -18.01 6.47
N SER A 685 31.55 -19.21 6.96
CA SER A 685 32.33 -20.44 6.82
C SER A 685 31.45 -21.57 6.27
N PRO A 686 31.60 -22.01 5.00
CA PRO A 686 32.53 -21.47 4.00
C PRO A 686 32.19 -20.03 3.60
N PRO A 687 33.06 -19.31 2.87
CA PRO A 687 32.76 -17.97 2.38
C PRO A 687 31.47 -17.91 1.54
N LEU A 688 30.85 -16.73 1.51
CA LEU A 688 29.70 -16.48 0.63
C LEU A 688 30.11 -16.65 -0.85
N PRO A 689 29.25 -17.22 -1.72
CA PRO A 689 29.58 -17.41 -3.12
C PRO A 689 29.82 -16.11 -3.89
N ASP A 690 30.69 -16.16 -4.91
CA ASP A 690 31.10 -15.02 -5.75
C ASP A 690 29.93 -14.21 -6.34
N TRP A 691 28.83 -14.87 -6.70
CA TRP A 691 27.64 -14.20 -7.23
C TRP A 691 26.93 -13.32 -6.18
N LYS A 692 27.08 -13.63 -4.89
CA LYS A 692 26.53 -12.88 -3.76
C LYS A 692 27.50 -11.80 -3.30
N THR A 693 28.78 -12.13 -3.12
CA THR A 693 29.81 -11.13 -2.77
C THR A 693 29.93 -10.06 -3.85
N GLY A 694 29.95 -10.43 -5.13
CA GLY A 694 29.97 -9.46 -6.23
C GLY A 694 28.78 -8.50 -6.24
N ALA A 695 27.57 -8.96 -5.86
CA ALA A 695 26.41 -8.08 -5.73
C ALA A 695 26.49 -7.18 -4.47
N ILE A 696 26.98 -7.73 -3.35
CA ILE A 696 27.30 -6.98 -2.13
C ILE A 696 28.33 -5.89 -2.42
N ASP A 697 29.33 -6.15 -3.26
CA ASP A 697 30.41 -5.22 -3.59
C ASP A 697 29.95 -4.10 -4.54
N ARG A 698 29.17 -4.45 -5.58
CA ARG A 698 28.65 -3.47 -6.56
C ARG A 698 27.60 -2.51 -6.01
N LEU A 699 26.71 -2.96 -5.11
CA LEU A 699 25.70 -2.06 -4.52
C LEU A 699 26.36 -0.95 -3.68
N GLY A 700 25.77 0.23 -3.70
CA GLY A 700 26.19 1.35 -2.87
C GLY A 700 25.73 1.17 -1.43
N PHE A 701 26.50 1.71 -0.47
CA PHE A 701 26.02 1.88 0.91
C PHE A 701 26.38 3.28 1.39
N GLY A 702 25.33 4.08 1.61
CA GLY A 702 25.39 5.51 1.81
C GLY A 702 25.74 5.91 3.24
N VAL A 703 25.91 7.23 3.42
CA VAL A 703 26.06 7.87 4.72
C VAL A 703 25.26 9.16 4.71
N LEU A 704 24.44 9.34 5.73
CA LEU A 704 23.70 10.55 6.04
C LEU A 704 23.80 10.75 7.56
N ASN A 705 24.11 11.96 8.01
CA ASN A 705 24.21 12.25 9.44
C ASN A 705 23.31 13.41 9.86
N LYS A 706 23.01 13.46 11.15
CA LYS A 706 22.06 14.37 11.78
C LYS A 706 22.74 15.09 12.94
N VAL A 707 22.45 16.38 13.07
CA VAL A 707 22.86 17.22 14.20
C VAL A 707 21.60 17.66 14.93
N VAL A 708 21.42 17.13 16.13
CA VAL A 708 20.27 17.36 16.98
C VAL A 708 20.57 18.51 17.92
N LEU A 709 19.67 19.48 18.00
CA LEU A 709 19.82 20.71 18.76
C LEU A 709 18.56 20.93 19.61
N VAL A 710 18.67 20.76 20.92
CA VAL A 710 17.61 21.06 21.90
C VAL A 710 17.81 22.48 22.43
N PHE A 711 16.79 23.32 22.41
CA PHE A 711 16.85 24.71 22.92
C PHE A 711 15.86 24.92 24.08
N ASP A 712 16.06 25.96 24.90
CA ASP A 712 15.13 26.32 25.98
C ASP A 712 13.77 26.80 25.44
N GLN A 713 13.80 27.54 24.33
CA GLN A 713 12.62 28.18 23.72
C GLN A 713 12.70 28.09 22.18
N VAL A 714 11.54 28.18 21.53
CA VAL A 714 11.42 28.22 20.07
C VAL A 714 11.68 29.65 19.59
N PHE A 715 12.65 29.83 18.70
CA PHE A 715 12.97 31.12 18.04
C PHE A 715 12.68 31.11 16.53
N TRP A 716 12.24 29.98 15.98
CA TRP A 716 11.89 29.76 14.57
C TRP A 716 10.36 29.69 14.39
N ASP A 717 9.88 29.66 13.15
CA ASP A 717 8.45 29.49 12.87
C ASP A 717 7.95 28.09 13.27
N SER A 718 7.13 28.02 14.33
CA SER A 718 6.51 26.77 14.79
C SER A 718 5.46 26.21 13.81
N ASN A 719 4.99 27.01 12.87
CA ASN A 719 3.99 26.64 11.87
C ASN A 719 4.58 26.01 10.61
N ARG A 720 5.91 26.02 10.41
CA ARG A 720 6.60 25.26 9.36
C ARG A 720 7.25 24.01 9.94
N ASP A 721 7.19 22.90 9.21
CA ASP A 721 7.74 21.62 9.67
C ASP A 721 9.23 21.44 9.29
N MET A 722 9.73 22.27 8.36
CA MET A 722 11.14 22.34 7.99
C MET A 722 11.52 23.72 7.37
N PHE A 723 12.82 24.01 7.29
CA PHE A 723 13.37 25.16 6.54
C PHE A 723 14.77 24.81 5.98
N GLY A 724 15.14 25.42 4.85
CA GLY A 724 16.38 25.17 4.13
C GLY A 724 17.44 26.27 4.30
N LEU A 725 18.71 25.90 4.13
CA LEU A 725 19.85 26.82 4.01
C LEU A 725 20.59 26.60 2.70
N LEU A 726 20.76 27.66 1.93
CA LEU A 726 21.74 27.67 0.85
C LEU A 726 23.16 27.66 1.42
N ARG A 727 24.09 26.97 0.74
CA ARG A 727 25.51 26.90 1.10
C ARG A 727 26.34 27.44 -0.07
N ASP A 728 27.32 28.29 0.25
CA ASP A 728 28.31 28.72 -0.75
C ASP A 728 29.46 27.71 -0.87
N THR A 729 30.28 27.89 -1.90
CA THR A 729 31.51 27.11 -2.10
C THR A 729 32.71 27.78 -1.42
N ASP A 730 33.84 27.08 -1.37
CA ASP A 730 35.12 27.67 -0.94
C ASP A 730 35.64 28.74 -1.95
N VAL A 731 35.01 28.87 -3.12
CA VAL A 731 35.27 29.84 -4.20
C VAL A 731 34.07 30.81 -4.31
N PRO A 732 34.16 32.02 -3.74
CA PRO A 732 33.02 32.95 -3.68
C PRO A 732 32.45 33.28 -5.06
N GLY A 733 31.14 33.09 -5.23
CA GLY A 733 30.44 33.37 -6.49
C GLY A 733 30.74 32.39 -7.62
N SER A 734 31.18 31.16 -7.32
CA SER A 734 31.42 30.15 -8.35
C SER A 734 30.16 29.83 -9.17
N MET A 735 30.36 29.60 -10.46
CA MET A 735 29.36 29.07 -11.38
C MET A 735 29.63 27.59 -11.71
N SER A 736 30.50 26.90 -10.97
CA SER A 736 30.90 25.51 -11.28
C SER A 736 30.26 24.50 -10.33
N GLN A 737 29.51 23.54 -10.89
CA GLN A 737 28.90 22.44 -10.14
C GLN A 737 29.87 21.67 -9.20
N PRO A 738 31.11 21.34 -9.60
CA PRO A 738 32.04 20.62 -8.73
C PRO A 738 32.42 21.37 -7.45
N ASP A 739 32.43 22.71 -7.46
CA ASP A 739 32.84 23.52 -6.31
C ASP A 739 31.81 23.42 -5.17
N TYR A 740 30.53 23.20 -5.50
CA TYR A 740 29.44 23.01 -4.53
C TYR A 740 29.42 21.61 -3.90
N ALA A 741 29.89 20.57 -4.60
CA ALA A 741 29.71 19.18 -4.21
C ALA A 741 30.22 18.86 -2.77
N ARG A 742 31.27 19.55 -2.34
CA ARG A 742 31.87 19.41 -1.00
C ARG A 742 30.95 19.89 0.13
N ASN A 743 30.26 21.01 -0.06
CA ASN A 743 29.61 21.76 1.01
C ASN A 743 28.07 21.84 0.89
N ARG A 744 27.48 21.58 -0.29
CA ARG A 744 26.03 21.76 -0.53
C ARG A 744 25.12 21.03 0.46
N GLY A 745 25.50 19.82 0.90
CA GLY A 745 24.76 19.02 1.88
C GLY A 745 24.99 19.40 3.36
N ARG A 746 25.75 20.46 3.66
CA ARG A 746 26.15 20.85 5.04
C ARG A 746 25.09 21.73 5.69
N PHE A 747 24.30 21.19 6.61
CA PHE A 747 23.17 21.88 7.27
C PHE A 747 22.10 22.40 6.31
N TYR A 748 22.00 21.81 5.10
CA TYR A 748 21.14 22.34 4.03
C TYR A 748 19.64 22.32 4.37
N LEU A 749 19.20 21.46 5.29
CA LEU A 749 17.80 21.32 5.70
C LEU A 749 17.69 21.06 7.20
N PHE A 750 16.76 21.77 7.85
CA PHE A 750 16.42 21.66 9.27
C PHE A 750 14.99 21.18 9.45
N TRP A 751 14.81 20.16 10.29
CA TRP A 751 13.50 19.69 10.73
C TRP A 751 13.06 20.38 12.02
N ASN A 752 11.86 20.94 12.03
CA ASN A 752 11.18 21.41 13.24
C ASN A 752 10.48 20.24 13.94
N CYS A 753 11.11 19.69 14.98
CA CYS A 753 10.59 18.53 15.70
C CYS A 753 9.73 18.88 16.92
N VAL A 754 9.28 20.13 17.08
CA VAL A 754 8.45 20.55 18.23
C VAL A 754 7.17 19.71 18.35
N LYS A 755 6.49 19.43 17.23
CA LYS A 755 5.22 18.67 17.22
C LYS A 755 5.40 17.17 17.50
N THR A 756 6.60 16.62 17.26
CA THR A 756 6.88 15.18 17.34
C THR A 756 7.64 14.80 18.61
N ALA A 757 8.51 15.68 19.12
CA ALA A 757 9.24 15.52 20.39
C ALA A 757 8.60 16.30 21.56
N GLY A 758 7.70 17.26 21.29
CA GLY A 758 6.99 18.05 22.29
C GLY A 758 7.87 18.98 23.13
N ILE A 759 9.04 19.37 22.62
CA ILE A 759 10.01 20.31 23.20
C ILE A 759 10.70 21.10 22.06
N PRO A 760 11.36 22.26 22.30
CA PRO A 760 12.09 22.99 21.28
C PRO A 760 13.28 22.17 20.76
N LEU A 761 13.11 21.57 19.59
CA LEU A 761 14.06 20.65 18.97
C LEU A 761 14.17 20.91 17.47
N LEU A 762 15.39 21.16 17.02
CA LEU A 762 15.77 21.15 15.61
C LEU A 762 16.65 19.92 15.31
N ILE A 763 16.53 19.40 14.09
CA ILE A 763 17.47 18.41 13.54
C ILE A 763 18.00 18.93 12.20
N ALA A 764 19.27 19.34 12.15
CA ALA A 764 19.96 19.72 10.93
C ALA A 764 20.53 18.48 10.22
N LEU A 765 20.51 18.49 8.89
CA LEU A 765 20.97 17.38 8.06
C LEU A 765 22.37 17.62 7.47
N MET A 766 23.16 16.54 7.41
CA MET A 766 24.48 16.47 6.78
C MET A 766 24.43 15.39 5.70
N ALA A 767 24.26 15.81 4.44
CA ALA A 767 24.09 14.97 3.25
C ALA A 767 25.31 15.02 2.32
N GLY A 768 25.35 14.17 1.29
CA GLY A 768 26.44 14.12 0.32
C GLY A 768 27.82 13.98 0.98
N ASP A 769 28.80 14.76 0.52
CA ASP A 769 30.16 14.75 1.07
C ASP A 769 30.21 15.31 2.51
N ALA A 770 29.31 16.21 2.88
CA ALA A 770 29.21 16.75 4.24
C ALA A 770 28.84 15.66 5.26
N ALA A 771 28.07 14.64 4.86
CA ALA A 771 27.78 13.46 5.70
C ALA A 771 29.05 12.72 6.13
N HIS A 772 30.06 12.65 5.25
CA HIS A 772 31.37 12.08 5.56
C HIS A 772 32.24 13.01 6.39
N GLN A 773 32.15 14.34 6.20
CA GLN A 773 32.86 15.31 7.04
C GLN A 773 32.42 15.21 8.51
N ALA A 774 31.11 15.03 8.76
CA ALA A 774 30.55 14.85 10.10
C ALA A 774 31.11 13.61 10.86
N GLU A 775 31.57 12.58 10.15
CA GLU A 775 32.24 11.42 10.77
C GLU A 775 33.63 11.77 11.31
N SER A 776 34.28 12.81 10.76
CA SER A 776 35.67 13.21 11.07
C SER A 776 35.82 14.46 11.94
N LEU A 777 34.90 15.41 11.84
CA LEU A 777 34.90 16.65 12.63
C LEU A 777 34.42 16.40 14.06
N SER A 778 34.84 17.24 15.02
CA SER A 778 34.37 17.17 16.41
C SER A 778 32.94 17.69 16.55
N ASP A 779 32.23 17.19 17.57
CA ASP A 779 30.88 17.69 17.91
C ASP A 779 30.90 19.20 18.21
N THR A 780 31.97 19.70 18.83
CA THR A 780 32.15 21.12 19.17
C THR A 780 32.27 22.01 17.93
N GLU A 781 33.00 21.59 16.90
CA GLU A 781 33.12 22.36 15.65
C GLU A 781 31.78 22.39 14.89
N ILE A 782 31.14 21.22 14.76
CA ILE A 782 29.85 21.06 14.09
C ILE A 782 28.75 21.90 14.78
N VAL A 783 28.69 21.85 16.12
CA VAL A 783 27.70 22.60 16.91
C VAL A 783 27.98 24.11 16.87
N ALA A 784 29.24 24.54 16.92
CA ALA A 784 29.58 25.95 16.83
C ALA A 784 29.17 26.55 15.47
N GLU A 785 29.44 25.83 14.38
CA GLU A 785 29.08 26.29 13.03
C GLU A 785 27.56 26.33 12.83
N VAL A 786 26.84 25.23 13.10
CA VAL A 786 25.37 25.21 12.91
C VAL A 786 24.65 26.25 13.79
N THR A 787 25.19 26.55 14.98
CA THR A 787 24.66 27.62 15.84
C THR A 787 24.97 29.01 15.28
N ALA A 788 26.12 29.21 14.62
CA ALA A 788 26.44 30.44 13.91
C ALA A 788 25.53 30.66 12.69
N GLU A 789 25.22 29.61 11.94
CA GLU A 789 24.27 29.66 10.82
C GLU A 789 22.85 30.01 11.29
N LEU A 790 22.37 29.39 12.38
CA LEU A 790 21.08 29.74 12.98
C LEU A 790 21.05 31.20 13.47
N ARG A 791 22.15 31.72 14.03
CA ARG A 791 22.29 33.15 14.38
C ARG A 791 22.30 34.06 13.15
N ASN A 792 22.82 33.58 12.02
CA ASN A 792 22.82 34.32 10.76
C ASN A 792 21.43 34.39 10.13
N ILE A 793 20.59 33.36 10.17
CA ILE A 793 19.25 33.45 9.57
C ILE A 793 18.22 34.14 10.49
N PHE A 794 18.31 33.95 11.80
CA PHE A 794 17.36 34.53 12.76
C PHE A 794 17.87 35.83 13.41
N LYS A 795 18.45 36.76 12.64
CA LYS A 795 19.10 38.00 13.15
C LYS A 795 18.21 38.87 14.03
N SER A 796 16.89 38.79 13.85
CA SER A 796 15.88 39.53 14.61
C SER A 796 15.57 38.96 16.00
N THR A 797 16.00 37.72 16.30
CA THR A 797 15.68 37.00 17.54
C THR A 797 16.97 36.48 18.19
N PRO A 798 17.17 36.64 19.51
CA PRO A 798 18.36 36.10 20.17
C PRO A 798 18.36 34.56 20.13
N VAL A 799 19.27 33.96 19.35
CA VAL A 799 19.46 32.50 19.26
C VAL A 799 20.41 32.03 20.37
N PRO A 800 19.91 31.32 21.40
CA PRO A 800 20.72 30.82 22.51
C PRO A 800 21.59 29.63 22.07
N ASP A 801 22.57 29.28 22.90
CA ASP A 801 23.27 28.00 22.75
C ASP A 801 22.32 26.83 23.10
N PRO A 802 22.45 25.67 22.44
CA PRO A 802 21.62 24.49 22.70
C PRO A 802 21.90 23.86 24.08
N LEU A 803 20.84 23.39 24.74
CA LEU A 803 20.87 22.72 26.05
C LEU A 803 21.39 21.27 25.98
N GLU A 804 21.13 20.57 24.87
CA GLU A 804 21.54 19.20 24.61
C GLU A 804 21.76 19.04 23.11
N THR A 805 22.91 18.47 22.74
CA THR A 805 23.30 18.26 21.33
C THR A 805 23.74 16.82 21.09
N ILE A 806 23.46 16.31 19.88
CA ILE A 806 23.88 14.96 19.47
C ILE A 806 24.24 15.00 17.97
N VAL A 807 25.45 14.55 17.63
CA VAL A 807 25.86 14.32 16.23
C VAL A 807 25.86 12.81 15.95
N THR A 808 25.12 12.36 14.94
CA THR A 808 25.16 10.95 14.52
C THR A 808 26.40 10.64 13.70
N ARG A 809 26.89 9.39 13.79
CA ARG A 809 28.03 8.88 13.02
C ARG A 809 27.78 7.44 12.56
N TRP A 810 26.87 7.30 11.59
CA TRP A 810 26.38 5.99 11.12
C TRP A 810 27.43 5.15 10.40
N LYS A 811 28.43 5.78 9.75
CA LYS A 811 29.57 5.09 9.09
C LYS A 811 30.50 4.45 10.12
N SER A 812 30.79 5.17 11.21
CA SER A 812 31.67 4.71 12.29
C SER A 812 31.02 3.65 13.20
N ASP A 813 29.69 3.55 13.22
CA ASP A 813 28.97 2.54 14.01
C ASP A 813 29.20 1.11 13.48
N ARG A 814 29.92 0.29 14.26
CA ARG A 814 30.29 -1.10 13.96
C ARG A 814 29.12 -2.04 13.63
N PHE A 815 27.88 -1.69 13.97
CA PHE A 815 26.71 -2.53 13.70
C PHE A 815 25.92 -2.09 12.46
N THR A 816 26.37 -1.06 11.74
CA THR A 816 25.73 -0.55 10.52
C THR A 816 26.69 -0.16 9.40
N ARG A 817 27.86 0.42 9.71
CA ARG A 817 28.88 0.83 8.72
C ARG A 817 28.36 1.78 7.62
N GLY A 818 27.35 2.60 7.93
CA GLY A 818 26.66 3.52 7.02
C GLY A 818 25.16 3.58 7.31
N THR A 819 24.38 4.23 6.45
CA THR A 819 22.94 4.47 6.63
C THR A 819 22.06 3.47 5.89
N TYR A 820 22.05 3.45 4.56
CA TYR A 820 21.20 2.59 3.73
C TYR A 820 21.80 2.37 2.34
N SER A 821 21.30 1.39 1.57
CA SER A 821 21.83 1.12 0.24
C SER A 821 21.39 2.15 -0.80
N PHE A 822 22.17 2.27 -1.87
CA PHE A 822 21.81 3.02 -3.09
C PHE A 822 22.30 2.26 -4.33
N VAL A 823 21.75 2.56 -5.50
CA VAL A 823 22.23 1.96 -6.76
C VAL A 823 23.46 2.72 -7.24
N ALA A 824 24.63 2.17 -6.92
CA ALA A 824 25.90 2.75 -7.37
C ALA A 824 26.10 2.56 -8.88
N ALA A 825 26.95 3.38 -9.50
CA ALA A 825 27.26 3.29 -10.92
C ALA A 825 27.85 1.93 -11.38
N ASP A 826 28.39 1.13 -10.45
CA ASP A 826 28.83 -0.25 -10.70
C ASP A 826 27.72 -1.30 -10.59
N ALA A 827 26.56 -0.97 -10.02
CA ALA A 827 25.46 -1.89 -9.75
C ALA A 827 24.75 -2.38 -11.02
N LEU A 828 24.34 -3.64 -10.99
CA LEU A 828 23.63 -4.30 -12.09
C LEU A 828 22.14 -4.52 -11.75
N PRO A 829 21.25 -4.51 -12.76
CA PRO A 829 19.85 -4.91 -12.56
C PRO A 829 19.75 -6.29 -11.89
N GLY A 830 18.98 -6.36 -10.80
CA GLY A 830 18.81 -7.57 -10.00
C GLY A 830 19.85 -7.79 -8.89
N ASP A 831 20.80 -6.88 -8.65
CA ASP A 831 21.78 -7.04 -7.56
C ASP A 831 21.10 -7.15 -6.18
N TYR A 832 20.01 -6.42 -5.93
CA TYR A 832 19.20 -6.57 -4.71
C TYR A 832 18.63 -7.99 -4.55
N ASP A 833 18.21 -8.64 -5.63
CA ASP A 833 17.69 -10.01 -5.61
C ASP A 833 18.81 -11.03 -5.36
N LEU A 834 20.02 -10.77 -5.86
CA LEU A 834 21.21 -11.55 -5.52
C LEU A 834 21.60 -11.39 -4.04
N VAL A 835 21.50 -10.19 -3.45
CA VAL A 835 21.70 -10.04 -2.00
C VAL A 835 20.56 -10.71 -1.21
N ALA A 836 19.32 -10.70 -1.70
CA ALA A 836 18.17 -11.38 -1.06
C ALA A 836 18.23 -12.91 -1.08
N LYS A 837 18.74 -13.50 -2.18
CA LYS A 837 18.75 -14.96 -2.42
C LYS A 837 19.47 -15.74 -1.31
N ASP A 838 18.93 -16.87 -0.92
CA ASP A 838 19.48 -17.73 0.14
C ASP A 838 20.70 -18.55 -0.32
N VAL A 839 21.46 -19.07 0.65
CA VAL A 839 22.56 -20.01 0.45
C VAL A 839 22.34 -21.20 1.38
N GLY A 840 21.78 -22.29 0.86
CA GLY A 840 21.39 -23.47 1.63
C GLY A 840 20.27 -23.18 2.64
N ASN A 841 20.62 -23.09 3.92
CA ASN A 841 19.71 -22.73 5.03
C ASN A 841 20.02 -21.35 5.66
N LEU A 842 20.94 -20.58 5.07
CA LEU A 842 21.24 -19.19 5.40
C LEU A 842 20.45 -18.25 4.48
N HIS A 843 19.53 -17.50 5.06
CA HIS A 843 18.62 -16.56 4.39
C HIS A 843 19.02 -15.11 4.66
N PHE A 844 18.62 -14.18 3.79
CA PHE A 844 18.97 -12.76 3.89
C PHE A 844 17.72 -11.88 3.83
N ALA A 845 17.58 -10.97 4.80
CA ALA A 845 16.56 -9.93 4.84
C ALA A 845 17.16 -8.60 5.31
N GLY A 846 16.44 -7.49 5.12
CA GLY A 846 16.94 -6.12 5.29
C GLY A 846 16.56 -5.24 4.09
N GLU A 847 16.68 -3.92 4.23
CA GLU A 847 16.35 -2.99 3.13
C GLU A 847 17.19 -3.24 1.87
N ALA A 848 18.48 -3.54 2.00
CA ALA A 848 19.36 -3.95 0.92
C ALA A 848 19.04 -5.35 0.31
N THR A 849 17.85 -5.89 0.56
CA THR A 849 17.32 -7.12 -0.03
C THR A 849 15.93 -6.95 -0.64
N CYS A 850 15.43 -5.71 -0.77
CA CYS A 850 14.09 -5.42 -1.29
C CYS A 850 14.21 -4.47 -2.49
N GLY A 851 14.40 -5.02 -3.70
CA GLY A 851 14.67 -4.21 -4.89
C GLY A 851 13.57 -3.22 -5.28
N THR A 852 12.30 -3.50 -4.91
CA THR A 852 11.16 -2.61 -5.15
C THR A 852 10.97 -1.51 -4.11
N HIS A 853 11.63 -1.62 -2.94
CA HIS A 853 11.54 -0.65 -1.86
C HIS A 853 12.88 -0.62 -1.08
N PRO A 854 14.02 -0.31 -1.73
CA PRO A 854 15.32 -0.26 -1.07
C PRO A 854 15.38 0.88 -0.05
N ALA A 855 16.41 0.93 0.79
CA ALA A 855 16.66 1.98 1.79
C ALA A 855 15.58 2.24 2.89
N THR A 856 14.35 1.73 2.77
CA THR A 856 13.23 2.13 3.63
C THR A 856 12.92 1.15 4.78
N VAL A 857 12.15 1.64 5.76
CA VAL A 857 11.61 0.82 6.86
C VAL A 857 10.60 -0.21 6.35
N HIS A 858 9.75 0.16 5.39
CA HIS A 858 8.74 -0.74 4.85
C HIS A 858 9.36 -1.83 3.95
N GLY A 859 10.44 -1.54 3.21
CA GLY A 859 11.20 -2.55 2.46
C GLY A 859 11.92 -3.53 3.38
N ALA A 860 12.52 -3.03 4.47
CA ALA A 860 13.02 -3.88 5.55
C ALA A 860 11.91 -4.78 6.11
N PHE A 861 10.71 -4.24 6.38
CA PHE A 861 9.56 -5.01 6.86
C PHE A 861 9.13 -6.11 5.86
N LEU A 862 8.94 -5.77 4.59
CA LEU A 862 8.57 -6.70 3.51
C LEU A 862 9.60 -7.82 3.33
N SER A 863 10.89 -7.51 3.39
CA SER A 863 11.95 -8.53 3.30
C SER A 863 11.90 -9.55 4.45
N GLY A 864 11.47 -9.11 5.65
CA GLY A 864 11.26 -10.00 6.79
C GLY A 864 10.07 -10.94 6.59
N LEU A 865 8.97 -10.43 6.03
CA LEU A 865 7.81 -11.26 5.66
C LEU A 865 8.17 -12.28 4.57
N ARG A 866 8.94 -11.87 3.55
CA ARG A 866 9.43 -12.77 2.48
C ARG A 866 10.19 -13.96 3.07
N VAL A 867 11.22 -13.72 3.89
CA VAL A 867 12.03 -14.82 4.45
C VAL A 867 11.23 -15.69 5.43
N ALA A 868 10.27 -15.12 6.17
CA ALA A 868 9.34 -15.94 6.96
C ALA A 868 8.49 -16.86 6.07
N ALA A 869 8.04 -16.36 4.91
CA ALA A 869 7.32 -17.15 3.92
C ALA A 869 8.17 -18.25 3.29
N ASP A 870 9.44 -17.98 2.99
CA ASP A 870 10.36 -18.96 2.40
C ASP A 870 10.71 -20.07 3.41
N ILE A 871 10.90 -19.72 4.68
CA ILE A 871 11.12 -20.69 5.76
C ILE A 871 9.86 -21.53 6.02
N ILE A 872 8.66 -20.92 6.10
CA ILE A 872 7.43 -21.70 6.29
C ILE A 872 7.13 -22.60 5.08
N GLU A 873 7.62 -22.25 3.88
CA GLU A 873 7.58 -23.13 2.70
C GLU A 873 8.52 -24.32 2.83
N LYS A 874 9.75 -24.12 3.34
CA LYS A 874 10.68 -25.22 3.67
C LYS A 874 10.18 -26.10 4.84
N VAL A 875 9.42 -25.56 5.80
CA VAL A 875 8.92 -26.29 6.99
C VAL A 875 7.61 -27.05 6.73
N LEU A 876 6.64 -26.48 6.02
CA LEU A 876 5.34 -27.11 5.74
C LEU A 876 5.27 -27.82 4.39
N GLY A 877 6.19 -27.52 3.47
CA GLY A 877 6.08 -27.88 2.06
C GLY A 877 5.26 -26.86 1.24
N PRO A 878 5.16 -27.05 -0.09
CA PRO A 878 4.41 -26.17 -0.98
C PRO A 878 2.91 -26.14 -0.62
N ILE A 879 2.19 -25.11 -1.08
CA ILE A 879 0.72 -25.07 -0.97
C ILE A 879 0.14 -26.19 -1.85
N VAL A 880 -0.65 -27.07 -1.26
CA VAL A 880 -1.30 -28.17 -1.99
C VAL A 880 -2.44 -27.61 -2.84
N VAL A 881 -2.27 -27.62 -4.16
CA VAL A 881 -3.33 -27.26 -5.11
C VAL A 881 -4.20 -28.49 -5.37
N GLN A 882 -5.49 -28.40 -5.07
CA GLN A 882 -6.44 -29.50 -5.22
C GLN A 882 -6.68 -29.86 -6.69
N LYS A 883 -7.05 -31.13 -6.92
CA LYS A 883 -7.30 -31.67 -8.26
C LYS A 883 -8.63 -32.44 -8.23
N PRO A 884 -9.66 -32.01 -8.98
CA PRO A 884 -9.74 -30.75 -9.73
C PRO A 884 -9.82 -29.52 -8.80
N LEU A 885 -9.14 -28.43 -9.15
CA LEU A 885 -9.16 -27.17 -8.38
C LEU A 885 -10.54 -26.49 -8.40
N VAL A 886 -11.26 -26.66 -9.51
CA VAL A 886 -12.66 -26.27 -9.69
C VAL A 886 -13.40 -27.53 -10.15
N PRO A 887 -14.30 -28.10 -9.33
CA PRO A 887 -15.08 -29.28 -9.71
C PRO A 887 -15.90 -29.04 -10.99
N VAL A 888 -15.92 -30.06 -11.87
CA VAL A 888 -16.76 -30.09 -13.05
C VAL A 888 -18.21 -30.27 -12.61
N LYS A 889 -19.16 -29.55 -13.22
CA LYS A 889 -20.57 -29.69 -12.84
C LYS A 889 -21.12 -31.00 -13.40
N GLU A 890 -21.88 -31.75 -12.58
CA GLU A 890 -22.58 -32.96 -13.06
C GLU A 890 -23.43 -32.62 -14.31
N GLY A 891 -23.09 -33.26 -15.44
CA GLY A 891 -23.71 -33.02 -16.75
C GLY A 891 -22.90 -32.20 -17.76
N GLU A 892 -21.75 -31.62 -17.39
CA GLU A 892 -20.85 -30.96 -18.36
C GLU A 892 -19.99 -32.00 -19.11
N ILE A 893 -20.26 -32.17 -20.41
CA ILE A 893 -19.50 -33.09 -21.28
C ILE A 893 -18.15 -32.46 -21.66
N ILE A 894 -17.08 -32.89 -21.01
CA ILE A 894 -15.70 -32.66 -21.49
C ILE A 894 -15.43 -33.66 -22.61
N GLN A 895 -15.33 -33.20 -23.86
CA GLN A 895 -14.81 -34.03 -24.95
C GLN A 895 -13.27 -34.10 -24.86
N PRO A 896 -12.66 -35.30 -24.84
CA PRO A 896 -11.20 -35.42 -24.82
C PRO A 896 -10.61 -35.01 -26.16
N VAL A 897 -9.71 -34.03 -26.15
CA VAL A 897 -8.89 -33.65 -27.31
C VAL A 897 -7.80 -34.70 -27.49
N TYR A 898 -8.03 -35.65 -28.41
CA TYR A 898 -7.00 -36.63 -28.78
C TYR A 898 -5.84 -35.95 -29.53
N GLY A 899 -4.64 -36.03 -28.95
CA GLY A 899 -3.41 -35.66 -29.66
C GLY A 899 -3.07 -36.68 -30.73
N ASN A 900 -2.87 -36.23 -31.97
CA ASN A 900 -2.41 -37.06 -33.08
C ASN A 900 -0.91 -37.41 -32.92
N GLY A 901 -0.61 -38.55 -32.30
CA GLY A 901 0.69 -39.21 -32.40
C GLY A 901 0.79 -40.04 -33.68
N LEU A 902 1.85 -39.85 -34.47
CA LEU A 902 2.12 -40.70 -35.65
C LEU A 902 2.44 -42.14 -35.20
N GLY A 903 1.66 -43.10 -35.68
CA GLY A 903 1.93 -44.54 -35.53
C GLY A 903 1.85 -45.24 -36.89
N SER A 904 2.98 -45.68 -37.44
CA SER A 904 3.02 -46.42 -38.69
C SER A 904 2.61 -47.89 -38.49
N GLY A 905 1.95 -48.51 -39.47
CA GLY A 905 1.83 -49.98 -39.47
C GLY A 905 0.60 -50.54 -40.17
N THR A 906 0.65 -50.66 -41.49
CA THR A 906 -0.14 -51.62 -42.29
C THR A 906 -0.26 -52.99 -41.59
N LYS A 907 -1.38 -53.71 -41.60
CA LYS A 907 -1.99 -54.35 -42.80
C LYS A 907 -3.27 -55.12 -42.44
N SER A 908 -4.11 -55.37 -43.47
CA SER A 908 -5.00 -56.55 -43.63
C SER A 908 -6.31 -56.66 -42.82
N THR A 909 -7.42 -57.25 -43.31
CA THR A 909 -8.03 -57.40 -44.67
C THR A 909 -9.49 -57.91 -44.45
N ILE A 910 -10.37 -57.68 -45.43
CA ILE A 910 -11.57 -58.47 -45.83
C ILE A 910 -12.92 -57.73 -45.70
N ASN A 911 -13.53 -57.51 -46.88
CA ASN A 911 -14.90 -57.05 -47.12
C ASN A 911 -15.86 -58.25 -47.32
N ASN A 912 -17.17 -57.95 -47.26
CA ASN A 912 -18.30 -58.46 -48.10
C ASN A 912 -19.54 -58.71 -47.22
N HIS A 913 -20.80 -58.49 -47.62
CA HIS A 913 -21.49 -57.82 -48.75
C HIS A 913 -22.85 -57.33 -48.13
N THR A 914 -23.75 -56.52 -48.71
CA THR A 914 -24.33 -56.53 -50.08
C THR A 914 -25.15 -55.23 -50.33
N TYR A 915 -25.38 -54.88 -51.60
CA TYR A 915 -26.29 -53.82 -52.10
C TYR A 915 -27.80 -54.14 -51.85
N LYS A 916 -28.84 -53.30 -52.11
CA LYS A 916 -29.08 -52.34 -53.22
C LYS A 916 -30.36 -51.44 -53.06
N LYS A 917 -30.26 -50.17 -53.52
CA LYS A 917 -31.25 -49.24 -54.13
C LYS A 917 -32.79 -49.26 -53.84
N SER A 918 -33.35 -48.05 -53.64
CA SER A 918 -34.49 -47.46 -54.42
C SER A 918 -34.61 -45.93 -54.14
N THR A 919 -34.10 -45.03 -54.99
CA THR A 919 -34.74 -44.23 -56.07
C THR A 919 -35.69 -43.06 -55.69
N THR A 920 -35.18 -41.85 -55.95
CA THR A 920 -35.75 -40.48 -56.15
C THR A 920 -36.89 -40.39 -57.19
N PRO A 921 -37.74 -39.30 -57.26
CA PRO A 921 -37.37 -38.06 -58.01
C PRO A 921 -38.03 -36.67 -57.68
N THR A 922 -37.18 -35.63 -57.71
CA THR A 922 -37.31 -34.26 -58.30
C THR A 922 -38.62 -33.42 -58.36
N SER A 923 -38.51 -32.12 -58.01
CA SER A 923 -38.84 -30.93 -58.86
C SER A 923 -38.45 -29.61 -58.14
N LYS A 924 -37.49 -28.80 -58.62
CA LYS A 924 -37.55 -27.62 -59.55
C LYS A 924 -38.02 -26.26 -58.94
N PRO A 925 -37.52 -25.09 -59.44
CA PRO A 925 -37.41 -23.83 -58.65
C PRO A 925 -38.20 -22.62 -59.20
N LYS A 926 -38.22 -21.48 -58.48
CA LYS A 926 -38.46 -20.13 -59.07
C LYS A 926 -37.95 -18.93 -58.24
N ALA A 927 -37.77 -17.82 -58.94
CA ALA A 927 -36.87 -16.68 -58.71
C ALA A 927 -37.18 -15.65 -57.58
N LYS A 928 -36.16 -14.84 -57.25
CA LYS A 928 -36.24 -13.53 -56.57
C LYS A 928 -36.56 -12.40 -57.56
N PRO A 929 -37.07 -11.24 -57.07
CA PRO A 929 -36.86 -9.92 -57.68
C PRO A 929 -35.75 -9.10 -56.99
N THR A 930 -35.22 -8.11 -57.70
CA THR A 930 -34.30 -7.06 -57.21
C THR A 930 -34.76 -5.68 -57.69
N PRO A 931 -34.63 -4.64 -56.86
CA PRO A 931 -34.07 -3.35 -57.32
C PRO A 931 -33.03 -2.82 -56.30
N LYS A 932 -31.78 -2.57 -56.70
CA LYS A 932 -31.18 -1.37 -57.33
C LYS A 932 -30.53 -0.40 -56.30
N PRO A 933 -29.39 0.24 -56.62
CA PRO A 933 -28.56 0.97 -55.66
C PRO A 933 -28.79 2.49 -55.67
N ALA A 934 -28.38 3.17 -54.60
CA ALA A 934 -28.31 4.63 -54.52
C ALA A 934 -26.93 5.10 -54.01
N THR A 935 -26.45 6.14 -54.67
CA THR A 935 -25.16 6.83 -54.61
C THR A 935 -24.73 7.31 -53.22
N ILE A 936 -23.43 7.22 -52.92
CA ILE A 936 -22.79 7.95 -51.81
C ILE A 936 -22.41 9.34 -52.31
N ALA A 937 -22.87 10.39 -51.61
CA ALA A 937 -22.40 11.76 -51.81
C ALA A 937 -21.24 12.07 -50.85
N SER A 938 -20.18 12.68 -51.37
CA SER A 938 -19.04 13.15 -50.58
C SER A 938 -19.31 14.51 -49.95
N THR A 939 -19.10 14.65 -48.64
CA THR A 939 -19.02 15.97 -47.98
C THR A 939 -17.81 16.02 -47.05
N THR A 940 -16.82 16.81 -47.50
CA THR A 940 -15.89 17.62 -46.69
C THR A 940 -15.40 17.11 -45.35
N THR A 941 -14.10 16.81 -45.33
CA THR A 941 -13.20 16.82 -44.16
C THR A 941 -13.52 17.92 -43.15
N ALA A 942 -13.80 17.55 -41.90
CA ALA A 942 -13.72 18.44 -40.76
C ALA A 942 -12.32 18.35 -40.15
N SER A 943 -11.63 19.49 -40.07
CA SER A 943 -10.32 19.62 -39.43
C SER A 943 -10.47 19.40 -37.92
N THR A 944 -9.72 18.46 -37.35
CA THR A 944 -9.46 18.44 -35.90
C THR A 944 -8.57 19.64 -35.56
N ALA A 945 -9.15 20.66 -34.92
CA ALA A 945 -8.40 21.74 -34.31
C ALA A 945 -7.61 21.21 -33.09
N PRO A 946 -6.47 21.82 -32.74
CA PRO A 946 -5.73 21.50 -31.51
C PRO A 946 -6.57 21.81 -30.26
N PRO A 947 -6.21 21.23 -29.08
CA PRO A 947 -6.83 21.62 -27.82
C PRO A 947 -6.61 23.12 -27.54
N PRO A 948 -7.56 23.82 -26.90
CA PRO A 948 -7.39 25.22 -26.56
C PRO A 948 -6.29 25.40 -25.51
N GLU A 949 -5.51 26.46 -25.66
CA GLU A 949 -4.49 26.88 -24.68
C GLU A 949 -5.11 27.07 -23.27
N PRO A 950 -4.33 26.86 -22.19
CA PRO A 950 -4.81 27.06 -20.83
C PRO A 950 -5.23 28.52 -20.61
N ILE A 951 -6.54 28.74 -20.49
CA ILE A 951 -7.15 30.05 -20.26
C ILE A 951 -6.47 30.70 -19.03
N PRO A 952 -5.89 31.91 -19.13
CA PRO A 952 -5.25 32.60 -18.02
C PRO A 952 -6.14 32.68 -16.77
N ARG A 953 -5.55 32.57 -15.59
CA ARG A 953 -6.27 32.54 -14.29
C ARG A 953 -7.26 33.71 -14.14
N GLU A 954 -6.89 34.89 -14.61
CA GLU A 954 -7.72 36.10 -14.60
C GLU A 954 -8.97 35.96 -15.47
N GLN A 955 -8.83 35.40 -16.68
CA GLN A 955 -9.95 35.08 -17.57
C GLN A 955 -10.86 33.99 -16.98
N GLN A 956 -10.30 33.01 -16.26
CA GLN A 956 -11.10 32.03 -15.51
C GLN A 956 -11.89 32.69 -14.37
N LEU A 957 -11.27 33.62 -13.62
CA LEU A 957 -11.94 34.35 -12.54
C LEU A 957 -13.06 35.27 -13.05
N HIS A 958 -12.83 36.00 -14.15
CA HIS A 958 -13.84 36.84 -14.81
C HIS A 958 -15.01 35.99 -15.35
N ALA A 959 -14.71 34.86 -16.02
CA ALA A 959 -15.73 33.92 -16.49
C ALA A 959 -16.55 33.30 -15.33
N ASN A 960 -15.91 32.99 -14.20
CA ASN A 960 -16.60 32.50 -12.99
C ASN A 960 -17.48 33.59 -12.35
N ALA A 961 -17.04 34.85 -12.36
CA ALA A 961 -17.83 35.98 -11.88
C ALA A 961 -19.06 36.24 -12.76
N LEU A 962 -18.90 36.19 -14.09
CA LEU A 962 -19.99 36.22 -15.06
C LEU A 962 -21.00 35.09 -14.83
N GLU A 963 -20.54 33.84 -14.67
CA GLU A 963 -21.46 32.71 -14.46
C GLU A 963 -22.18 32.79 -13.10
N THR A 964 -21.52 33.34 -12.09
CA THR A 964 -22.13 33.65 -10.79
C THR A 964 -23.22 34.72 -10.93
N TYR A 965 -22.97 35.79 -11.70
CA TYR A 965 -23.97 36.82 -12.02
C TYR A 965 -25.16 36.22 -12.78
N LEU A 966 -24.91 35.48 -13.87
CA LEU A 966 -25.96 34.88 -14.69
C LEU A 966 -26.83 33.91 -13.87
N THR A 967 -26.22 33.08 -13.03
CA THR A 967 -26.94 32.16 -12.14
C THR A 967 -27.80 32.89 -11.10
N LYS A 968 -27.30 34.01 -10.56
CA LYS A 968 -28.02 34.85 -9.59
C LYS A 968 -29.20 35.61 -10.23
N THR A 969 -29.03 36.10 -11.46
CA THR A 969 -30.00 36.96 -12.16
C THR A 969 -31.08 36.16 -12.88
N LEU A 970 -30.73 35.03 -13.51
CA LEU A 970 -31.66 34.22 -14.33
C LEU A 970 -32.15 32.96 -13.62
N GLY A 971 -31.52 32.58 -12.50
CA GLY A 971 -31.83 31.35 -11.78
C GLY A 971 -31.28 30.10 -12.47
N PRO A 972 -31.58 28.90 -11.92
CA PRO A 972 -31.05 27.64 -12.41
C PRO A 972 -31.56 27.30 -13.81
N ILE A 973 -30.70 26.66 -14.61
CA ILE A 973 -31.00 26.21 -15.97
C ILE A 973 -32.23 25.26 -15.96
N PRO A 974 -33.23 25.45 -16.86
CA PRO A 974 -34.39 24.56 -16.94
C PRO A 974 -33.99 23.09 -17.12
N VAL A 975 -34.32 22.25 -16.13
CA VAL A 975 -33.93 20.83 -16.12
C VAL A 975 -34.80 20.03 -17.09
N LYS A 976 -34.16 19.16 -17.89
CA LYS A 976 -34.85 18.33 -18.87
C LYS A 976 -35.78 17.32 -18.17
N PRO A 977 -37.09 17.29 -18.50
CA PRO A 977 -38.05 16.46 -17.80
C PRO A 977 -37.83 14.95 -18.03
N PRO A 978 -38.10 14.09 -17.01
CA PRO A 978 -37.95 12.64 -17.13
C PRO A 978 -39.02 12.02 -18.02
N LYS A 979 -38.64 11.01 -18.80
CA LYS A 979 -39.52 10.37 -19.80
C LYS A 979 -40.45 9.32 -19.16
N ILE A 980 -41.75 9.45 -19.38
CA ILE A 980 -42.77 8.48 -18.95
C ILE A 980 -42.59 7.17 -19.74
N ALA A 981 -42.72 6.02 -19.06
CA ALA A 981 -42.54 4.70 -19.65
C ALA A 981 -43.59 4.38 -20.73
N LEU A 982 -43.14 3.71 -21.81
CA LEU A 982 -43.91 3.46 -23.04
C LEU A 982 -44.22 1.97 -23.30
N ASN A 983 -44.16 1.10 -22.29
CA ASN A 983 -44.42 -0.34 -22.45
C ASN A 983 -45.78 -0.72 -21.82
N PRO A 984 -46.82 -1.04 -22.62
CA PRO A 984 -48.15 -1.43 -22.13
C PRO A 984 -48.11 -2.59 -21.12
N PHE A 985 -47.22 -3.57 -21.34
CA PHE A 985 -47.07 -4.73 -20.46
C PHE A 985 -46.65 -4.34 -19.04
N LEU A 986 -45.86 -3.28 -18.84
CA LEU A 986 -45.44 -2.86 -17.50
C LEU A 986 -46.59 -2.26 -16.67
N THR A 987 -47.59 -1.68 -17.33
CA THR A 987 -48.80 -1.18 -16.68
C THR A 987 -49.74 -2.35 -16.37
N PHE A 988 -50.02 -3.20 -17.37
CA PHE A 988 -50.78 -4.46 -17.18
C PHE A 988 -50.19 -5.33 -16.06
N GLN A 989 -48.86 -5.45 -16.00
CA GLN A 989 -48.16 -6.22 -14.98
C GLN A 989 -48.46 -5.73 -13.56
N LYS A 990 -48.68 -4.41 -13.35
CA LYS A 990 -49.04 -3.87 -12.03
C LYS A 990 -50.46 -4.29 -11.63
N ASP A 991 -51.42 -4.11 -12.53
CA ASP A 991 -52.84 -4.33 -12.24
C ASP A 991 -53.16 -5.82 -12.04
N TYR A 992 -52.54 -6.68 -12.85
CA TYR A 992 -52.77 -8.13 -12.79
C TYR A 992 -51.81 -8.87 -11.83
N TRP A 993 -50.84 -8.18 -11.22
CA TRP A 993 -49.83 -8.79 -10.32
C TRP A 993 -50.45 -9.65 -9.22
N ILE A 994 -51.48 -9.14 -8.56
CA ILE A 994 -52.14 -9.80 -7.43
C ILE A 994 -52.92 -11.04 -7.90
N ARG A 995 -53.62 -10.94 -9.04
CA ARG A 995 -54.38 -12.05 -9.63
C ARG A 995 -53.46 -13.20 -10.06
N ALA A 996 -52.38 -12.89 -10.78
CA ALA A 996 -51.38 -13.88 -11.18
C ALA A 996 -50.68 -14.51 -9.97
N LYS A 997 -50.36 -13.72 -8.95
CA LYS A 997 -49.83 -14.23 -7.68
C LYS A 997 -50.77 -15.23 -7.03
N GLN A 998 -52.05 -14.88 -6.89
CA GLN A 998 -53.06 -15.76 -6.29
C GLN A 998 -53.21 -17.07 -7.08
N ALA A 999 -53.27 -17.01 -8.41
CA ALA A 999 -53.34 -18.20 -9.26
C ALA A 999 -52.13 -19.13 -9.07
N CYS A 1000 -50.90 -18.57 -9.07
CA CYS A 1000 -49.68 -19.35 -8.82
C CYS A 1000 -49.66 -19.93 -7.40
N GLU A 1001 -50.08 -19.18 -6.39
CA GLU A 1001 -50.12 -19.64 -5.00
C GLU A 1001 -51.14 -20.78 -4.81
N THR A 1002 -52.34 -20.68 -5.37
CA THR A 1002 -53.35 -21.75 -5.32
C THR A 1002 -52.85 -23.03 -5.99
N GLN A 1003 -52.36 -22.94 -7.22
CA GLN A 1003 -51.82 -24.10 -7.96
C GLN A 1003 -50.64 -24.77 -7.23
N LYS A 1004 -49.82 -23.96 -6.53
CA LYS A 1004 -48.70 -24.47 -5.73
C LYS A 1004 -49.14 -25.13 -4.42
N ARG A 1005 -50.18 -24.62 -3.75
CA ARG A 1005 -50.79 -25.27 -2.57
C ARG A 1005 -51.46 -26.59 -2.93
N GLU A 1006 -52.17 -26.65 -4.06
CA GLU A 1006 -52.82 -27.86 -4.55
C GLU A 1006 -51.80 -28.96 -4.92
N SER A 1007 -50.73 -28.60 -5.62
CA SER A 1007 -49.68 -29.55 -6.02
C SER A 1007 -48.77 -30.02 -4.88
N THR A 1008 -48.54 -29.18 -3.85
CA THR A 1008 -47.68 -29.53 -2.70
C THR A 1008 -48.44 -30.06 -1.48
N LYS A 1009 -49.78 -29.90 -1.44
CA LYS A 1009 -50.65 -30.15 -0.28
C LYS A 1009 -50.32 -29.34 0.98
N ASP A 1010 -49.46 -28.32 0.89
CA ASP A 1010 -49.18 -27.37 1.97
C ASP A 1010 -50.07 -26.12 1.82
N PRO A 1011 -50.99 -25.83 2.77
CA PRO A 1011 -51.86 -24.66 2.70
C PRO A 1011 -51.12 -23.32 2.85
N GLN A 1012 -49.85 -23.31 3.29
CA GLN A 1012 -49.02 -22.09 3.43
C GLN A 1012 -48.08 -21.85 2.23
N ALA A 1013 -48.07 -22.72 1.22
CA ALA A 1013 -47.18 -22.58 0.08
C ALA A 1013 -47.36 -21.24 -0.66
N LYS A 1014 -46.24 -20.65 -1.08
CA LYS A 1014 -46.15 -19.37 -1.81
C LYS A 1014 -45.39 -19.54 -3.13
N ALA A 1015 -45.81 -18.79 -4.15
CA ALA A 1015 -45.18 -18.81 -5.46
C ALA A 1015 -43.93 -17.91 -5.51
N ALA A 1016 -42.92 -18.36 -6.23
CA ALA A 1016 -41.70 -17.59 -6.46
C ALA A 1016 -41.98 -16.43 -7.41
N ARG A 1017 -41.27 -15.31 -7.24
CA ARG A 1017 -41.54 -14.07 -7.99
C ARG A 1017 -41.43 -14.24 -9.51
N ASP A 1018 -40.61 -15.17 -9.97
CA ASP A 1018 -40.39 -15.44 -11.39
C ASP A 1018 -41.45 -16.39 -11.99
N GLU A 1019 -42.06 -17.27 -11.19
CA GLU A 1019 -43.25 -18.05 -11.58
C GLU A 1019 -44.42 -17.08 -11.85
N ILE A 1020 -44.63 -16.12 -10.94
CA ILE A 1020 -45.66 -15.08 -11.07
C ILE A 1020 -45.41 -14.21 -12.33
N ARG A 1021 -44.15 -13.90 -12.64
CA ARG A 1021 -43.79 -13.17 -13.88
C ARG A 1021 -44.03 -14.00 -15.14
N ALA A 1022 -43.75 -15.30 -15.11
CA ALA A 1022 -44.01 -16.20 -16.23
C ALA A 1022 -45.51 -16.27 -16.54
N VAL A 1023 -46.34 -16.43 -15.50
CA VAL A 1023 -47.81 -16.41 -15.62
C VAL A 1023 -48.32 -15.05 -16.07
N LEU A 1024 -47.81 -13.92 -15.57
CA LEU A 1024 -48.19 -12.58 -16.08
C LEU A 1024 -47.85 -12.40 -17.56
N GLY A 1025 -46.68 -12.86 -17.98
CA GLY A 1025 -46.29 -12.84 -19.40
C GLY A 1025 -47.17 -13.74 -20.27
N GLN A 1026 -47.72 -14.83 -19.71
CA GLN A 1026 -48.69 -15.69 -20.37
C GLN A 1026 -50.07 -15.03 -20.44
N MET A 1027 -50.58 -14.51 -19.32
CA MET A 1027 -51.84 -13.76 -19.26
C MET A 1027 -51.86 -12.58 -20.24
N TRP A 1028 -50.75 -11.87 -20.44
CA TRP A 1028 -50.67 -10.79 -21.44
C TRP A 1028 -50.71 -11.30 -22.89
N ARG A 1029 -50.12 -12.48 -23.17
CA ARG A 1029 -50.19 -13.08 -24.51
C ARG A 1029 -51.60 -13.59 -24.83
N GLU A 1030 -52.26 -14.18 -23.84
CA GLU A 1030 -53.58 -14.83 -23.96
C GLU A 1030 -54.77 -13.88 -23.77
N ALA A 1031 -54.55 -12.70 -23.18
CA ALA A 1031 -55.58 -11.66 -23.06
C ALA A 1031 -56.13 -11.26 -24.45
N ASP A 1032 -57.43 -11.01 -24.51
CA ASP A 1032 -58.08 -10.48 -25.71
C ASP A 1032 -57.67 -9.01 -25.97
N GLU A 1033 -57.97 -8.54 -27.19
CA GLU A 1033 -57.63 -7.18 -27.59
C GLU A 1033 -58.43 -6.13 -26.80
N GLU A 1034 -59.61 -6.48 -26.29
CA GLU A 1034 -60.41 -5.59 -25.42
C GLU A 1034 -59.74 -5.36 -24.06
N THR A 1035 -59.17 -6.39 -23.43
CA THR A 1035 -58.37 -6.27 -22.20
C THR A 1035 -57.06 -5.52 -22.42
N LYS A 1036 -56.42 -5.67 -23.58
CA LYS A 1036 -55.15 -4.99 -23.91
C LYS A 1036 -55.33 -3.51 -24.27
N ARG A 1037 -56.44 -3.17 -24.93
CA ARG A 1037 -56.76 -1.83 -25.47
C ARG A 1037 -56.48 -0.67 -24.51
N PRO A 1038 -56.97 -0.62 -23.25
CA PRO A 1038 -56.71 0.51 -22.36
C PRO A 1038 -55.22 0.75 -22.08
N TYR A 1039 -54.38 -0.30 -22.11
CA TYR A 1039 -52.93 -0.18 -21.93
C TYR A 1039 -52.20 0.36 -23.17
N HIS A 1040 -52.73 0.06 -24.37
CA HIS A 1040 -52.24 0.64 -25.63
C HIS A 1040 -52.72 2.09 -25.82
N ASP A 1041 -53.94 2.40 -25.41
CA ASP A 1041 -54.47 3.77 -25.42
C ASP A 1041 -53.70 4.65 -24.43
N GLN A 1042 -53.45 4.17 -23.21
CA GLN A 1042 -52.60 4.87 -22.22
C GLN A 1042 -51.15 5.06 -22.70
N MET A 1043 -50.58 4.10 -23.44
CA MET A 1043 -49.26 4.27 -24.08
C MET A 1043 -49.28 5.39 -25.13
N THR A 1044 -50.37 5.52 -25.88
CA THR A 1044 -50.53 6.58 -26.90
C THR A 1044 -50.60 7.95 -26.25
N ILE A 1045 -51.37 8.08 -25.16
CA ILE A 1045 -51.42 9.29 -24.32
C ILE A 1045 -50.03 9.61 -23.75
N ASN A 1046 -49.37 8.63 -23.11
CA ASN A 1046 -48.02 8.82 -22.55
C ASN A 1046 -46.98 9.24 -23.61
N ARG A 1047 -47.17 8.85 -24.89
CA ARG A 1047 -46.32 9.28 -26.00
C ARG A 1047 -46.57 10.73 -26.41
N GLN A 1048 -47.83 11.16 -26.43
CA GLN A 1048 -48.22 12.57 -26.66
C GLN A 1048 -47.68 13.46 -25.54
N THR A 1049 -47.98 13.13 -24.28
CA THR A 1049 -47.49 13.88 -23.11
C THR A 1049 -45.96 13.98 -23.07
N ASN A 1050 -45.22 12.89 -23.37
CA ASN A 1050 -43.75 12.94 -23.48
C ASN A 1050 -43.24 13.88 -24.59
N THR A 1051 -44.04 14.12 -25.63
CA THR A 1051 -43.68 15.01 -26.75
C THR A 1051 -43.97 16.46 -26.37
N GLU A 1052 -45.18 16.74 -25.88
CA GLU A 1052 -45.62 18.05 -25.38
C GLU A 1052 -44.71 18.59 -24.27
N VAL A 1053 -44.38 17.75 -23.27
CA VAL A 1053 -43.49 18.11 -22.15
C VAL A 1053 -42.05 18.38 -22.62
N LEU A 1054 -41.59 17.69 -23.67
CA LEU A 1054 -40.27 17.94 -24.26
C LEU A 1054 -40.25 19.22 -25.11
N GLU A 1055 -41.32 19.52 -25.83
CA GLU A 1055 -41.46 20.77 -26.61
C GLU A 1055 -41.61 22.00 -25.71
N ALA A 1056 -42.39 21.89 -24.63
CA ALA A 1056 -42.47 22.93 -23.61
C ALA A 1056 -41.11 23.22 -22.95
N TRP A 1057 -40.33 22.18 -22.63
CA TRP A 1057 -38.97 22.35 -22.11
C TRP A 1057 -38.02 22.99 -23.12
N LYS A 1058 -38.11 22.63 -24.42
CA LYS A 1058 -37.31 23.29 -25.46
C LYS A 1058 -37.62 24.79 -25.53
N GLY A 1059 -38.89 25.18 -25.59
CA GLY A 1059 -39.29 26.59 -25.62
C GLY A 1059 -38.84 27.37 -24.37
N GLN A 1060 -38.85 26.73 -23.19
CA GLN A 1060 -38.27 27.33 -21.97
C GLN A 1060 -36.74 27.48 -22.05
N MET A 1061 -36.04 26.49 -22.61
CA MET A 1061 -34.60 26.57 -22.82
C MET A 1061 -34.24 27.67 -23.83
N ASP A 1062 -34.93 27.76 -24.96
CA ASP A 1062 -34.67 28.77 -26.00
C ASP A 1062 -34.83 30.21 -25.45
N VAL A 1063 -35.87 30.45 -24.64
CA VAL A 1063 -36.09 31.72 -23.93
C VAL A 1063 -35.01 31.97 -22.87
N TYR A 1064 -34.58 30.94 -22.13
CA TYR A 1064 -33.51 31.04 -21.15
C TYR A 1064 -32.17 31.37 -21.81
N THR A 1065 -31.82 30.73 -22.92
CA THR A 1065 -30.58 31.01 -23.67
C THR A 1065 -30.56 32.43 -24.24
N ALA A 1066 -31.67 32.90 -24.82
CA ALA A 1066 -31.76 34.26 -25.34
C ALA A 1066 -31.56 35.32 -24.24
N ARG A 1067 -32.20 35.13 -23.07
CA ARG A 1067 -31.99 36.00 -21.90
C ARG A 1067 -30.58 35.90 -21.32
N ARG A 1068 -29.97 34.72 -21.34
CA ARG A 1068 -28.59 34.50 -20.87
C ARG A 1068 -27.58 35.24 -21.75
N GLU A 1069 -27.80 35.33 -23.06
CA GLU A 1069 -26.96 36.13 -23.95
C GLU A 1069 -27.19 37.64 -23.76
N GLU A 1070 -28.44 38.08 -23.56
CA GLU A 1070 -28.74 39.49 -23.31
C GLU A 1070 -28.12 40.01 -22.00
N GLU A 1071 -28.28 39.27 -20.90
CA GLU A 1071 -27.72 39.63 -19.59
C GLU A 1071 -26.20 39.50 -19.55
N ARG A 1072 -25.62 38.54 -20.28
CA ARG A 1072 -24.17 38.42 -20.46
C ARG A 1072 -23.60 39.68 -21.08
N ARG A 1073 -24.15 40.13 -22.21
CA ARG A 1073 -23.68 41.34 -22.90
C ARG A 1073 -23.80 42.59 -22.02
N LYS A 1074 -24.90 42.75 -21.28
CA LYS A 1074 -25.07 43.86 -20.32
C LYS A 1074 -24.00 43.83 -19.22
N TRP A 1075 -23.65 42.65 -18.72
CA TRP A 1075 -22.64 42.49 -17.67
C TRP A 1075 -21.22 42.76 -18.20
N GLU A 1076 -20.89 42.25 -19.39
CA GLU A 1076 -19.62 42.47 -20.08
C GLU A 1076 -19.41 43.96 -20.46
N GLU A 1077 -20.47 44.67 -20.86
CA GLU A 1077 -20.46 46.12 -21.11
C GLU A 1077 -20.24 46.94 -19.82
N GLN A 1078 -20.70 46.45 -18.67
CA GLN A 1078 -20.52 47.10 -17.36
C GLN A 1078 -19.19 46.72 -16.68
N ASN A 1079 -18.65 45.54 -17.00
CA ASN A 1079 -17.44 44.96 -16.39
C ASN A 1079 -16.45 44.51 -17.50
N PRO A 1080 -15.89 45.46 -18.30
CA PRO A 1080 -14.87 45.12 -19.28
C PRO A 1080 -13.70 44.40 -18.61
N PHE A 1081 -13.18 43.35 -19.25
CA PHE A 1081 -12.21 42.42 -18.64
C PHE A 1081 -11.05 43.14 -17.94
N GLU A 1082 -10.35 44.04 -18.64
CA GLU A 1082 -9.20 44.79 -18.13
C GLU A 1082 -9.54 45.56 -16.83
N LYS A 1083 -10.64 46.32 -16.83
CA LYS A 1083 -11.08 47.11 -15.68
C LYS A 1083 -11.58 46.25 -14.52
N TRP A 1084 -12.25 45.14 -14.82
CA TRP A 1084 -12.70 44.21 -13.78
C TRP A 1084 -11.52 43.51 -13.10
N VAL A 1085 -10.48 43.14 -13.86
CA VAL A 1085 -9.24 42.57 -13.33
C VAL A 1085 -8.50 43.58 -12.45
N GLU A 1086 -8.32 44.84 -12.89
CA GLU A 1086 -7.74 45.91 -12.08
C GLU A 1086 -8.49 46.14 -10.74
N GLU A 1087 -9.83 46.05 -10.74
CA GLU A 1087 -10.65 46.30 -9.55
C GLU A 1087 -10.80 45.08 -8.60
N ASN A 1088 -10.52 43.85 -9.04
CA ASN A 1088 -10.87 42.62 -8.30
C ASN A 1088 -9.74 41.58 -8.17
N VAL A 1089 -8.59 41.76 -8.83
CA VAL A 1089 -7.50 40.76 -8.88
C VAL A 1089 -6.15 41.31 -8.37
N SER A 1090 -6.10 42.58 -7.95
CA SER A 1090 -4.94 43.23 -7.32
C SER A 1090 -4.63 42.71 -5.91
#